data_AF-A0A4Z2CGW0-F1
#
_entry.id   AF-A0A4Z2CGW0-F1
#
_cell.length_a   1.000
_cell.length_b   1.000
_cell.length_c   1.000
_cell.angle_alpha   90.00
_cell.angle_beta   90.00
_cell.angle_gamma   90.00
#
_symmetry.space_group_name_H-M   'P 1'
#
loop_
_entity.id
_entity.type
_entity.pdbx_description
1 polymer ?
#
loop_
_entity_poly.entity_id
_entity_poly.type
_entity_poly.pdbx_seq_one_letter_code
_entity_poly.pdbx_strand_id
1 'polypeptide(L)'
;MGNTSLELLPASFPNAQHVVLGLINHCAQKMVSEVILLIPLLLRLRHPGADATRLGPVVEEENWSGLENVQFRPFRRNLRLRQDKRQKVLNLIRTHAPMAKDRPLVLLSWLALLAFEDLPEFSDLTGVPAEHLLQSLLYRLRECGVEASSSVQETMKGILTHVLLGADRITEFENIQQAFKSSVSVMRSTCGLVRLVSGHQTAVLSFQLVLRLAEILDAERRTNASAEEFEAFKKKLLEDLQVTQQHMREWRDELLQKPLVTPSKTLAYPKEIEMWDALLRVECSLEDVSSSWRLNVERALKKRISRASDEDQVLLCCLQSSLSVLEKSHPVVQACFSEQVSVCCRLNLPERARGRPDADSQLPGQWRLIQVDDAAGQVIHSCLTELHNLLEALLEGHVLLGHLQTCLQYKNQFKTLFQQYKKNTNIETVPVEADVVLAQREADLNLFILRKKQIDTLIKMIGKVTESITVPEMASLEEQHTADLKAVSLNRLVLVQAFNHDGTLGKSAPPQALWYRASLDTLKMANEMQRLHNSNLILSFWVREAAYLASSRKPCPAPVAASLKQIYENIWKPLQAKFFQHATSIANSSITFQQLDQILLESGDQGDGTVLRRELNLMAETLRDSKMCTLEENWVEETLGQIQEYRRLCEAAAAAGVILGIAKKMKLSGSFDEITPLTQLREDAFKQRALGSLTEDLFAAKAQISTVTEQQAVCLGGVSSQPISGQLGQRQP
;
A
#
# COMPACT_ATOMS: atom_id res chain seq x y z
N MET A 1 -49.30 66.25 31.61
CA MET A 1 -50.71 66.33 32.06
C MET A 1 -50.84 65.45 33.30
N GLY A 2 -51.44 65.97 34.37
CA GLY A 2 -51.47 65.33 35.70
C GLY A 2 -52.23 64.00 35.74
N ASN A 3 -51.82 63.11 36.65
CA ASN A 3 -52.34 61.76 36.84
C ASN A 3 -53.87 61.68 37.08
N THR A 4 -54.50 62.77 37.48
CA THR A 4 -55.93 62.85 37.85
C THR A 4 -56.91 62.80 36.67
N SER A 5 -56.53 63.21 35.45
CA SER A 5 -57.46 63.16 34.29
C SER A 5 -57.57 61.77 33.65
N LEU A 6 -56.63 60.86 33.91
CA LEU A 6 -56.58 59.52 33.30
C LEU A 6 -57.31 58.44 34.12
N GLU A 7 -57.63 58.69 35.39
CA GLU A 7 -58.39 57.76 36.23
C GLU A 7 -59.90 57.81 35.96
N LEU A 8 -60.39 58.91 35.37
CA LEU A 8 -61.80 59.11 34.99
C LEU A 8 -62.18 58.53 33.62
N LEU A 9 -61.20 58.06 32.84
CA LEU A 9 -61.39 57.55 31.48
C LEU A 9 -62.32 56.31 31.38
N PRO A 10 -62.15 55.26 32.20
CA PRO A 10 -63.04 54.09 32.13
C PRO A 10 -64.48 54.43 32.52
N ALA A 11 -64.67 55.39 33.43
CA ALA A 11 -65.97 55.85 33.91
C ALA A 11 -66.69 56.77 32.90
N SER A 12 -65.94 57.46 32.03
CA SER A 12 -66.48 58.44 31.08
C SER A 12 -66.63 57.89 29.66
N PHE A 13 -66.00 56.75 29.34
CA PHE A 13 -65.98 56.15 28.00
C PHE A 13 -65.98 54.61 28.09
N PRO A 14 -67.17 53.96 28.21
CA PRO A 14 -67.27 52.51 28.44
C PRO A 14 -66.67 51.64 27.33
N ASN A 15 -66.47 52.19 26.13
CA ASN A 15 -65.84 51.51 24.99
C ASN A 15 -64.38 51.93 24.72
N ALA A 16 -63.72 52.66 25.64
CA ALA A 16 -62.35 53.18 25.45
C ALA A 16 -61.35 52.11 25.00
N GLN A 17 -61.37 50.93 25.63
CA GLN A 17 -60.47 49.83 25.30
C GLN A 17 -60.63 49.38 23.84
N HIS A 18 -61.88 49.18 23.37
CA HIS A 18 -62.16 48.74 22.01
C HIS A 18 -61.75 49.80 20.97
N VAL A 19 -61.94 51.08 21.28
CA VAL A 19 -61.51 52.19 20.42
C VAL A 19 -59.98 52.25 20.31
N VAL A 20 -59.26 52.16 21.44
CA VAL A 20 -57.79 52.16 21.44
C VAL A 20 -57.23 50.93 20.72
N LEU A 21 -57.83 49.75 20.94
CA LEU A 21 -57.45 48.52 20.23
C LEU A 21 -57.67 48.65 18.70
N GLY A 22 -58.83 49.18 18.29
CA GLY A 22 -59.13 49.43 16.88
C GLY A 22 -58.15 50.41 16.24
N LEU A 23 -57.79 51.49 16.96
CA LEU A 23 -56.78 52.45 16.52
C LEU A 23 -55.40 51.80 16.39
N ILE A 24 -54.97 50.99 17.37
CA ILE A 24 -53.71 50.26 17.33
C ILE A 24 -53.66 49.36 16.10
N ASN A 25 -54.71 48.57 15.86
CA ASN A 25 -54.77 47.67 14.71
C ASN A 25 -54.76 48.43 13.37
N HIS A 26 -55.47 49.57 13.29
CA HIS A 26 -55.43 50.44 12.11
C HIS A 26 -54.02 51.00 11.86
N CYS A 27 -53.36 51.51 12.91
CA CYS A 27 -52.00 52.02 12.85
C CYS A 27 -50.99 50.94 12.47
N ALA A 28 -51.12 49.73 13.04
CA ALA A 28 -50.30 48.57 12.72
C ALA A 28 -50.47 48.18 11.24
N GLN A 29 -51.71 48.12 10.73
CA GLN A 29 -51.99 47.84 9.32
C GLN A 29 -51.41 48.90 8.38
N LYS A 30 -51.44 50.18 8.77
CA LYS A 30 -50.87 51.31 8.01
C LYS A 30 -49.36 51.51 8.24
N MET A 31 -48.71 50.64 9.02
CA MET A 31 -47.28 50.73 9.35
C MET A 31 -46.89 52.06 10.01
N VAL A 32 -47.68 52.57 10.95
CA VAL A 32 -47.39 53.81 11.70
C VAL A 32 -46.43 53.48 12.86
N SER A 33 -45.25 54.12 12.91
CA SER A 33 -44.22 53.85 13.94
C SER A 33 -44.67 54.26 15.34
N GLU A 34 -45.45 55.33 15.44
CA GLU A 34 -45.99 55.88 16.69
C GLU A 34 -47.00 54.97 17.39
N VAL A 35 -47.40 53.86 16.75
CA VAL A 35 -48.31 52.86 17.34
C VAL A 35 -47.79 52.36 18.70
N ILE A 36 -46.48 52.33 18.91
CA ILE A 36 -45.88 51.92 20.18
C ILE A 36 -46.30 52.81 21.37
N LEU A 37 -46.65 54.08 21.13
CA LEU A 37 -47.04 55.03 22.17
C LEU A 37 -48.48 54.78 22.67
N LEU A 38 -49.28 54.04 21.89
CA LEU A 38 -50.64 53.66 22.27
C LEU A 38 -50.66 52.42 23.19
N ILE A 39 -49.54 51.68 23.27
CA ILE A 39 -49.44 50.45 24.06
C ILE A 39 -49.59 50.69 25.57
N PRO A 40 -48.90 51.66 26.19
CA PRO A 40 -49.11 51.96 27.61
C PRO A 40 -50.56 52.37 27.93
N LEU A 41 -51.25 53.01 26.98
CA LEU A 41 -52.65 53.38 27.12
C LEU A 41 -53.56 52.15 27.07
N LEU A 42 -53.34 51.24 26.11
CA LEU A 42 -54.09 49.98 26.02
C LEU A 42 -53.94 49.16 27.30
N LEU A 43 -52.70 49.00 27.79
CA LEU A 43 -52.42 48.23 29.01
C LEU A 43 -52.95 48.88 30.29
N ARG A 44 -53.22 50.19 30.28
CA ARG A 44 -53.89 50.88 31.39
C ARG A 44 -55.41 50.66 31.37
N LEU A 45 -55.99 50.43 30.20
CA LEU A 45 -57.43 50.23 30.01
C LEU A 45 -57.86 48.75 30.08
N ARG A 46 -56.90 47.81 30.03
CA ARG A 46 -57.14 46.37 30.03
C ARG A 46 -56.45 45.72 31.24
N HIS A 47 -57.08 44.68 31.81
CA HIS A 47 -56.44 43.80 32.78
C HIS A 47 -55.52 42.76 32.09
N PRO A 48 -54.28 42.57 32.56
CA PRO A 48 -53.39 41.52 32.04
C PRO A 48 -54.03 40.12 32.16
N GLY A 49 -53.81 39.26 31.16
CA GLY A 49 -54.18 37.85 31.22
C GLY A 49 -53.37 37.05 32.25
N ALA A 50 -53.81 35.83 32.55
CA ALA A 50 -53.17 34.96 33.57
C ALA A 50 -51.73 34.57 33.22
N ASP A 51 -51.37 34.54 31.93
CA ASP A 51 -50.02 34.24 31.46
C ASP A 51 -49.20 35.50 31.13
N ALA A 52 -49.68 36.69 31.48
CA ALA A 52 -48.91 37.92 31.29
C ALA A 52 -47.57 37.82 32.01
N THR A 53 -46.49 38.19 31.31
CA THR A 53 -45.09 38.06 31.76
C THR A 53 -44.60 36.62 32.06
N ARG A 54 -45.44 35.60 31.93
CA ARG A 54 -45.08 34.21 32.24
C ARG A 54 -44.12 33.64 31.19
N LEU A 55 -43.08 32.94 31.66
CA LEU A 55 -42.07 32.33 30.80
C LEU A 55 -42.38 30.87 30.50
N GLY A 56 -41.88 30.39 29.36
CA GLY A 56 -41.86 28.98 29.01
C GLY A 56 -42.32 28.68 27.59
N PRO A 57 -41.98 27.50 27.05
CA PRO A 57 -42.22 27.18 25.66
C PRO A 57 -43.70 26.98 25.32
N VAL A 58 -44.59 26.77 26.29
CA VAL A 58 -46.03 26.58 26.02
C VAL A 58 -46.84 27.87 26.10
N VAL A 59 -46.22 28.97 26.54
CA VAL A 59 -46.89 30.28 26.65
C VAL A 59 -47.04 30.88 25.25
N GLU A 60 -48.23 31.43 24.96
CA GLU A 60 -48.48 32.13 23.70
C GLU A 60 -48.03 33.59 23.76
N GLU A 61 -47.48 34.09 22.65
CA GLU A 61 -46.90 35.44 22.58
C GLU A 61 -47.91 36.55 22.89
N GLU A 62 -49.16 36.39 22.44
CA GLU A 62 -50.22 37.37 22.65
C GLU A 62 -50.55 37.53 24.15
N ASN A 63 -50.61 36.41 24.87
CA ASN A 63 -50.88 36.39 26.31
C ASN A 63 -49.67 36.90 27.11
N TRP A 64 -48.47 36.45 26.74
CA TRP A 64 -47.21 36.87 27.39
C TRP A 64 -46.98 38.38 27.32
N SER A 65 -47.27 38.97 26.16
CA SER A 65 -47.07 40.39 25.89
C SER A 65 -48.26 41.28 26.29
N GLY A 66 -49.43 40.72 26.63
CA GLY A 66 -50.65 41.49 26.92
C GLY A 66 -51.27 42.16 25.68
N LEU A 67 -50.99 41.61 24.50
CA LEU A 67 -51.39 42.14 23.19
C LEU A 67 -52.48 41.29 22.53
N GLU A 68 -53.36 40.67 23.31
CA GLU A 68 -54.43 39.84 22.78
C GLU A 68 -55.32 40.66 21.83
N ASN A 69 -55.60 40.11 20.65
CA ASN A 69 -56.33 40.75 19.55
C ASN A 69 -55.62 41.94 18.88
N VAL A 70 -54.33 42.18 19.16
CA VAL A 70 -53.51 43.17 18.44
C VAL A 70 -52.83 42.51 17.24
N GLN A 71 -52.91 43.12 16.06
CA GLN A 71 -52.27 42.64 14.84
C GLN A 71 -50.78 43.00 14.77
N PHE A 72 -50.01 42.65 15.81
CA PHE A 72 -48.59 43.00 15.90
C PHE A 72 -47.70 42.12 15.04
N ARG A 73 -48.06 40.85 14.78
CA ARG A 73 -47.24 39.93 13.97
C ARG A 73 -47.07 40.41 12.50
N PRO A 74 -48.14 40.81 11.78
CA PRO A 74 -47.99 41.40 10.44
C PRO A 74 -47.19 42.70 10.45
N PHE A 75 -47.42 43.56 11.46
CA PHE A 75 -46.67 44.80 11.63
C PHE A 75 -45.17 44.54 11.81
N ARG A 76 -44.79 43.68 12.76
CA ARG A 76 -43.41 43.26 13.02
C ARG A 76 -42.75 42.72 11.76
N ARG A 77 -43.42 41.81 11.05
CA ARG A 77 -42.90 41.21 9.80
C ARG A 77 -42.60 42.26 8.74
N ASN A 78 -43.51 43.20 8.54
CA ASN A 78 -43.35 44.29 7.56
C ASN A 78 -42.33 45.34 8.01
N LEU A 79 -42.14 45.51 9.33
CA LEU A 79 -41.21 46.47 9.91
C LEU A 79 -39.76 46.09 9.60
N ARG A 80 -39.44 44.80 9.53
CA ARG A 80 -38.09 44.28 9.20
C ARG A 80 -37.52 44.89 7.91
N LEU A 81 -38.36 45.12 6.91
CA LEU A 81 -37.99 45.61 5.58
C LEU A 81 -37.83 47.15 5.50
N ARG A 82 -38.12 47.88 6.59
CA ARG A 82 -38.19 49.35 6.59
C ARG A 82 -37.29 49.95 7.67
N GLN A 83 -36.04 50.19 7.30
CA GLN A 83 -35.00 50.68 8.22
C GLN A 83 -35.36 52.04 8.85
N ASP A 84 -35.92 52.96 8.07
CA ASP A 84 -36.40 54.28 8.54
C ASP A 84 -37.42 54.14 9.67
N LYS A 85 -38.38 53.21 9.51
CA LYS A 85 -39.44 52.97 10.49
C LYS A 85 -38.91 52.24 11.72
N ARG A 86 -37.98 51.29 11.56
CA ARG A 86 -37.29 50.61 12.67
C ARG A 86 -36.55 51.61 13.55
N GLN A 87 -35.74 52.48 12.95
CA GLN A 87 -35.01 53.51 13.67
C GLN A 87 -35.95 54.47 14.40
N LYS A 88 -37.06 54.86 13.76
CA LYS A 88 -38.07 55.70 14.40
C LYS A 88 -38.72 55.01 15.60
N VAL A 89 -39.07 53.73 15.50
CA VAL A 89 -39.61 52.95 16.62
C VAL A 89 -38.60 52.89 17.78
N LEU A 90 -37.34 52.56 17.52
CA LEU A 90 -36.30 52.53 18.56
C LEU A 90 -36.07 53.90 19.21
N ASN A 91 -36.06 54.97 18.43
CA ASN A 91 -35.92 56.33 18.96
C ASN A 91 -37.09 56.70 19.87
N LEU A 92 -38.33 56.35 19.50
CA LEU A 92 -39.50 56.58 20.34
C LEU A 92 -39.42 55.77 21.65
N ILE A 93 -38.98 54.51 21.59
CA ILE A 93 -38.74 53.70 22.79
C ILE A 93 -37.68 54.36 23.66
N ARG A 94 -36.56 54.83 23.10
CA ARG A 94 -35.50 55.52 23.84
C ARG A 94 -36.02 56.76 24.55
N THR A 95 -36.82 57.59 23.87
CA THR A 95 -37.41 58.80 24.45
C THR A 95 -38.40 58.47 25.57
N HIS A 96 -39.14 57.37 25.45
CA HIS A 96 -40.20 56.99 26.38
C HIS A 96 -39.82 55.82 27.31
N ALA A 97 -38.58 55.34 27.33
CA ALA A 97 -38.16 54.25 28.22
C ALA A 97 -38.47 54.51 29.72
N PRO A 98 -38.35 55.75 30.25
CA PRO A 98 -38.62 56.01 31.67
C PRO A 98 -40.04 55.67 32.13
N MET A 99 -41.07 55.71 31.26
CA MET A 99 -42.44 55.35 31.65
C MET A 99 -42.66 53.83 31.81
N ALA A 100 -41.70 53.02 31.36
CA ALA A 100 -41.76 51.57 31.43
C ALA A 100 -40.93 50.98 32.59
N LYS A 101 -40.19 51.82 33.35
CA LYS A 101 -39.24 51.41 34.40
C LYS A 101 -39.86 50.53 35.49
N ASP A 102 -41.13 50.74 35.82
CA ASP A 102 -41.87 49.97 36.84
C ASP A 102 -43.07 49.21 36.24
N ARG A 103 -43.07 49.00 34.92
CA ARG A 103 -44.19 48.38 34.19
C ARG A 103 -43.67 47.31 33.23
N PRO A 104 -43.33 46.10 33.73
CA PRO A 104 -42.69 45.06 32.92
C PRO A 104 -43.52 44.71 31.67
N LEU A 105 -44.85 44.67 31.79
CA LEU A 105 -45.73 44.35 30.66
C LEU A 105 -45.62 45.36 29.50
N VAL A 106 -45.35 46.64 29.77
CA VAL A 106 -45.13 47.64 28.70
C VAL A 106 -43.88 47.30 27.90
N LEU A 107 -42.80 46.91 28.60
CA LEU A 107 -41.56 46.49 27.95
C LEU A 107 -41.78 45.23 27.10
N LEU A 108 -42.53 44.24 27.60
CA LEU A 108 -42.81 43.01 26.87
C LEU A 108 -43.72 43.24 25.65
N SER A 109 -44.71 44.13 25.76
CA SER A 109 -45.53 44.54 24.62
C SER A 109 -44.71 45.25 23.54
N TRP A 110 -43.81 46.17 23.92
CA TRP A 110 -42.90 46.80 22.96
C TRP A 110 -41.96 45.78 22.34
N LEU A 111 -41.45 44.85 23.15
CA LEU A 111 -40.60 43.75 22.70
C LEU A 111 -41.32 42.87 21.67
N ALA A 112 -42.63 42.60 21.81
CA ALA A 112 -43.40 41.84 20.82
C ALA A 112 -43.55 42.56 19.46
N LEU A 113 -43.62 43.90 19.46
CA LEU A 113 -43.77 44.74 18.27
C LEU A 113 -42.46 44.96 17.48
N LEU A 114 -41.31 44.75 18.12
CA LEU A 114 -40.00 45.04 17.54
C LEU A 114 -39.58 44.05 16.46
N ALA A 115 -38.83 44.56 15.47
CA ALA A 115 -38.22 43.73 14.45
C ALA A 115 -37.17 42.78 15.06
N PHE A 116 -36.87 41.72 14.32
CA PHE A 116 -35.95 40.66 14.75
C PHE A 116 -34.56 41.22 15.06
N GLU A 117 -34.10 42.13 14.22
CA GLU A 117 -32.76 42.71 14.19
C GLU A 117 -32.51 43.76 15.29
N ASP A 118 -33.58 44.29 15.89
CA ASP A 118 -33.49 45.38 16.88
C ASP A 118 -33.45 44.88 18.34
N LEU A 119 -33.52 43.56 18.54
CA LEU A 119 -33.59 42.96 19.88
C LEU A 119 -32.39 43.29 20.79
N PRO A 120 -31.12 43.20 20.33
CA PRO A 120 -29.98 43.54 21.18
C PRO A 120 -29.97 45.02 21.57
N GLU A 121 -30.20 45.93 20.62
CA GLU A 121 -30.25 47.37 20.91
C GLU A 121 -31.39 47.71 21.88
N PHE A 122 -32.56 47.09 21.71
CA PHE A 122 -33.65 47.24 22.67
C PHE A 122 -33.28 46.77 24.08
N SER A 123 -32.56 45.66 24.18
CA SER A 123 -32.08 45.18 25.48
C SER A 123 -31.14 46.17 26.15
N ASP A 124 -30.19 46.72 25.41
CA ASP A 124 -29.24 47.69 25.96
C ASP A 124 -29.93 48.98 26.41
N LEU A 125 -30.98 49.40 25.68
CA LEU A 125 -31.76 50.60 25.99
C LEU A 125 -32.69 50.45 27.19
N THR A 126 -33.29 49.27 27.36
CA THR A 126 -34.38 49.08 28.34
C THR A 126 -33.98 48.27 29.56
N GLY A 127 -32.87 47.53 29.49
CA GLY A 127 -32.46 46.60 30.54
C GLY A 127 -33.42 45.43 30.71
N VAL A 128 -34.16 45.04 29.65
CA VAL A 128 -35.08 43.91 29.73
C VAL A 128 -34.32 42.63 30.12
N PRO A 129 -34.84 41.82 31.07
CA PRO A 129 -34.19 40.59 31.50
C PRO A 129 -33.95 39.59 30.36
N ALA A 130 -32.85 38.83 30.47
CA ALA A 130 -32.36 37.93 29.42
C ALA A 130 -33.35 36.79 29.10
N GLU A 131 -34.09 36.31 30.10
CA GLU A 131 -35.13 35.30 29.98
C GLU A 131 -36.31 35.77 29.11
N HIS A 132 -36.65 37.06 29.13
CA HIS A 132 -37.67 37.64 28.27
C HIS A 132 -37.16 37.85 26.84
N LEU A 133 -35.89 38.19 26.66
CA LEU A 133 -35.26 38.21 25.33
C LEU A 133 -35.20 36.82 24.71
N LEU A 134 -34.90 35.79 25.52
CA LEU A 134 -34.91 34.40 25.09
C LEU A 134 -36.33 33.95 24.68
N GLN A 135 -37.34 34.29 25.48
CA GLN A 135 -38.74 34.01 25.15
C GLN A 135 -39.16 34.72 23.85
N SER A 136 -38.77 35.99 23.71
CA SER A 136 -39.00 36.80 22.51
C SER A 136 -38.33 36.20 21.25
N LEU A 137 -37.10 35.68 21.38
CA LEU A 137 -36.40 34.96 20.34
C LEU A 137 -37.13 33.66 19.97
N LEU A 138 -37.59 32.89 20.95
CA LEU A 138 -38.35 31.65 20.71
C LEU A 138 -39.57 31.89 19.81
N TYR A 139 -40.35 32.94 20.07
CA TYR A 139 -41.51 33.28 19.24
C TYR A 139 -41.12 33.63 17.80
N ARG A 140 -40.05 34.41 17.63
CA ARG A 140 -39.55 34.79 16.31
C ARG A 140 -39.04 33.61 15.51
N LEU A 141 -38.41 32.62 16.17
CA LEU A 141 -37.95 31.41 15.51
C LEU A 141 -39.11 30.53 15.05
N ARG A 142 -40.25 30.49 15.77
CA ARG A 142 -41.46 29.81 15.30
C ARG A 142 -42.07 30.43 14.04
N GLU A 143 -41.84 31.72 13.84
CA GLU A 143 -42.31 32.43 12.64
C GLU A 143 -41.33 32.32 11.46
N CYS A 144 -40.13 31.79 11.68
CA CYS A 144 -39.18 31.53 10.62
C CYS A 144 -39.60 30.29 9.81
N GLY A 145 -39.44 30.35 8.48
CA GLY A 145 -39.72 29.24 7.58
C GLY A 145 -38.71 28.09 7.72
N VAL A 146 -38.64 27.22 6.71
CA VAL A 146 -37.81 26.00 6.78
C VAL A 146 -36.30 26.30 6.74
N GLU A 147 -35.87 27.39 6.10
CA GLU A 147 -34.45 27.78 6.02
C GLU A 147 -34.25 29.27 6.30
N ALA A 148 -33.32 29.59 7.20
CA ALA A 148 -32.93 30.97 7.50
C ALA A 148 -31.83 31.45 6.54
N SER A 149 -32.00 32.65 5.97
CA SER A 149 -30.93 33.31 5.21
C SER A 149 -29.71 33.59 6.08
N SER A 150 -28.54 33.79 5.46
CA SER A 150 -27.30 34.13 6.16
C SER A 150 -27.44 35.37 7.06
N SER A 151 -28.18 36.39 6.60
CA SER A 151 -28.47 37.59 7.39
C SER A 151 -29.30 37.31 8.64
N VAL A 152 -30.27 36.38 8.55
CA VAL A 152 -31.08 35.96 9.71
C VAL A 152 -30.23 35.15 10.68
N GLN A 153 -29.37 34.26 10.19
CA GLN A 153 -28.45 33.48 11.03
C GLN A 153 -27.46 34.38 11.79
N GLU A 154 -26.94 35.44 11.17
CA GLU A 154 -26.05 36.41 11.85
C GLU A 154 -26.82 37.23 12.90
N THR A 155 -28.08 37.59 12.60
CA THR A 155 -28.93 38.26 13.58
C THR A 155 -29.24 37.36 14.78
N MET A 156 -29.59 36.08 14.52
CA MET A 156 -29.78 35.07 15.56
C MET A 156 -28.54 34.92 16.43
N LYS A 157 -27.36 34.86 15.80
CA LYS A 157 -26.07 34.77 16.48
C LYS A 157 -25.87 35.96 17.43
N GLY A 158 -26.08 37.19 16.97
CA GLY A 158 -25.97 38.39 17.81
C GLY A 158 -26.92 38.38 19.01
N ILE A 159 -28.17 37.96 18.81
CA ILE A 159 -29.15 37.84 19.91
C ILE A 159 -28.73 36.75 20.90
N LEU A 160 -28.34 35.56 20.42
CA LEU A 160 -27.90 34.47 21.27
C LEU A 160 -26.68 34.86 22.10
N THR A 161 -25.70 35.57 21.51
CA THR A 161 -24.57 36.12 22.24
C THR A 161 -25.01 37.10 23.32
N HIS A 162 -25.94 38.01 22.99
CA HIS A 162 -26.46 38.98 23.96
C HIS A 162 -27.18 38.31 25.13
N VAL A 163 -28.06 37.34 24.85
CA VAL A 163 -28.76 36.55 25.87
C VAL A 163 -27.78 35.74 26.72
N LEU A 164 -26.76 35.14 26.12
CA LEU A 164 -25.73 34.38 26.83
C LEU A 164 -24.97 35.26 27.83
N LEU A 165 -24.58 36.48 27.45
CA LEU A 165 -23.93 37.43 28.34
C LEU A 165 -24.83 37.90 29.49
N GLY A 166 -26.15 37.92 29.27
CA GLY A 166 -27.14 38.28 30.28
C GLY A 166 -27.62 37.12 31.16
N ALA A 167 -27.30 35.87 30.83
CA ALA A 167 -27.88 34.68 31.47
C ALA A 167 -27.61 34.62 32.99
N ASP A 168 -26.42 35.05 33.42
CA ASP A 168 -26.02 35.04 34.84
C ASP A 168 -26.82 36.01 35.72
N ARG A 169 -27.61 36.91 35.11
CA ARG A 169 -28.43 37.89 35.84
C ARG A 169 -29.82 37.36 36.18
N ILE A 170 -30.17 36.15 35.73
CA ILE A 170 -31.45 35.52 36.04
C ILE A 170 -31.38 34.95 37.45
N THR A 171 -32.19 35.48 38.37
CA THR A 171 -32.10 35.15 39.81
C THR A 171 -33.22 34.23 40.31
N GLU A 172 -34.40 34.26 39.69
CA GLU A 172 -35.54 33.48 40.16
C GLU A 172 -35.48 32.04 39.62
N PHE A 173 -35.52 31.04 40.51
CA PHE A 173 -35.45 29.61 40.13
C PHE A 173 -36.50 29.21 39.08
N GLU A 174 -37.75 29.67 39.22
CA GLU A 174 -38.80 29.37 38.23
C GLU A 174 -38.45 29.96 36.86
N ASN A 175 -37.93 31.19 36.83
CA ASN A 175 -37.51 31.84 35.59
C ASN A 175 -36.31 31.13 34.96
N ILE A 176 -35.32 30.69 35.75
CA ILE A 176 -34.18 29.89 35.26
C ILE A 176 -34.69 28.56 34.67
N GLN A 177 -35.62 27.89 35.36
CA GLN A 177 -36.17 26.61 34.90
C GLN A 177 -36.95 26.76 33.59
N GLN A 178 -37.74 27.82 33.44
CA GLN A 178 -38.46 28.10 32.19
C GLN A 178 -37.51 28.58 31.09
N ALA A 179 -36.50 29.40 31.42
CA ALA A 179 -35.47 29.83 30.50
C ALA A 179 -34.68 28.64 29.95
N PHE A 180 -34.33 27.66 30.79
CA PHE A 180 -33.70 26.41 30.33
C PHE A 180 -34.59 25.63 29.35
N LYS A 181 -35.89 25.47 29.63
CA LYS A 181 -36.82 24.80 28.69
C LYS A 181 -36.98 25.57 27.37
N SER A 182 -37.04 26.91 27.46
CA SER A 182 -37.11 27.79 26.30
C SER A 182 -35.81 27.74 25.49
N SER A 183 -34.64 27.67 26.12
CA SER A 183 -33.34 27.59 25.43
C SER A 183 -33.19 26.27 24.67
N VAL A 184 -33.66 25.14 25.24
CA VAL A 184 -33.71 23.86 24.52
C VAL A 184 -34.59 23.97 23.26
N SER A 185 -35.73 24.64 23.37
CA SER A 185 -36.65 24.86 22.23
C SER A 185 -36.04 25.78 21.16
N VAL A 186 -35.33 26.83 21.60
CA VAL A 186 -34.58 27.75 20.73
C VAL A 186 -33.43 27.02 20.03
N MET A 187 -32.68 26.19 20.73
CA MET A 187 -31.61 25.37 20.15
C MET A 187 -32.15 24.43 19.09
N ARG A 188 -33.23 23.67 19.38
CA ARG A 188 -33.87 22.79 18.38
C ARG A 188 -34.32 23.55 17.13
N SER A 189 -34.97 24.70 17.32
CA SER A 189 -35.41 25.55 16.21
C SER A 189 -34.21 26.09 15.42
N THR A 190 -33.14 26.47 16.11
CA THR A 190 -31.89 26.97 15.50
C THR A 190 -31.21 25.88 14.67
N CYS A 191 -31.05 24.67 15.21
CA CYS A 191 -30.52 23.53 14.46
C CYS A 191 -31.40 23.20 13.24
N GLY A 192 -32.72 23.36 13.37
CA GLY A 192 -33.66 23.19 12.26
C GLY A 192 -33.46 24.20 11.10
N LEU A 193 -33.03 25.42 11.42
CA LEU A 193 -32.84 26.52 10.47
C LEU A 193 -31.43 26.60 9.88
N VAL A 194 -30.42 26.12 10.62
CA VAL A 194 -29.01 26.13 10.20
C VAL A 194 -28.69 24.87 9.40
N ARG A 195 -28.83 24.96 8.07
CA ARG A 195 -28.62 23.84 7.13
C ARG A 195 -27.29 23.86 6.38
N LEU A 196 -26.43 24.83 6.66
CA LEU A 196 -25.10 24.97 6.05
C LEU A 196 -24.03 25.01 7.15
N VAL A 197 -22.90 24.35 6.89
CA VAL A 197 -21.72 24.33 7.79
C VAL A 197 -21.22 25.75 8.08
N SER A 198 -21.43 26.72 7.18
CA SER A 198 -21.05 28.11 7.42
C SER A 198 -21.78 28.78 8.58
N GLY A 199 -22.98 28.30 8.94
CA GLY A 199 -23.79 28.80 10.05
C GLY A 199 -23.54 28.10 11.39
N HIS A 200 -22.51 27.24 11.49
CA HIS A 200 -22.27 26.42 12.68
C HIS A 200 -22.20 27.22 13.98
N GLN A 201 -21.64 28.43 13.96
CA GLN A 201 -21.49 29.28 15.15
C GLN A 201 -22.83 29.57 15.82
N THR A 202 -23.89 29.81 15.04
CA THR A 202 -25.23 30.11 15.57
C THR A 202 -25.81 28.90 16.31
N ALA A 203 -25.66 27.70 15.75
CA ALA A 203 -26.11 26.46 16.39
C ALA A 203 -25.30 26.16 17.66
N VAL A 204 -23.97 26.27 17.59
CA VAL A 204 -23.07 26.06 18.74
C VAL A 204 -23.37 27.03 19.87
N LEU A 205 -23.62 28.32 19.58
CA LEU A 205 -24.00 29.31 20.60
C LEU A 205 -25.35 28.99 21.24
N SER A 206 -26.33 28.51 20.47
CA SER A 206 -27.62 28.10 21.02
C SER A 206 -27.47 26.92 22.00
N PHE A 207 -26.55 26.00 21.71
CA PHE A 207 -26.21 24.90 22.60
C PHE A 207 -25.43 25.37 23.84
N GLN A 208 -24.46 26.28 23.67
CA GLN A 208 -23.73 26.92 24.77
C GLN A 208 -24.68 27.60 25.77
N LEU A 209 -25.74 28.27 25.28
CA LEU A 209 -26.76 28.87 26.11
C LEU A 209 -27.55 27.84 26.92
N VAL A 210 -27.90 26.70 26.33
CA VAL A 210 -28.55 25.60 27.06
C VAL A 210 -27.66 25.12 28.20
N LEU A 211 -26.37 24.90 27.93
CA LEU A 211 -25.43 24.45 28.95
C LEU A 211 -25.26 25.49 30.05
N ARG A 212 -25.08 26.78 29.71
CA ARG A 212 -24.94 27.83 30.72
C ARG A 212 -26.16 27.94 31.63
N LEU A 213 -27.37 27.89 31.07
CA LEU A 213 -28.60 27.91 31.87
C LEU A 213 -28.75 26.65 32.73
N ALA A 214 -28.26 25.49 32.27
CA ALA A 214 -28.24 24.28 33.08
C ALA A 214 -27.28 24.39 34.27
N GLU A 215 -26.13 25.03 34.10
CA GLU A 215 -25.18 25.29 35.21
C GLU A 215 -25.79 26.20 36.27
N ILE A 216 -26.43 27.29 35.85
CA ILE A 216 -27.09 28.23 36.75
C ILE A 216 -28.22 27.49 37.50
N LEU A 217 -29.01 26.69 36.78
CA LEU A 217 -30.11 25.91 37.37
C LEU A 217 -29.63 24.85 38.38
N ASP A 218 -28.53 24.15 38.06
CA ASP A 218 -27.88 23.19 38.95
C ASP A 218 -27.30 23.87 40.20
N ALA A 219 -26.63 25.01 40.06
CA ALA A 219 -26.07 25.78 41.16
C ALA A 219 -27.16 26.32 42.11
N GLU A 220 -28.23 26.87 41.55
CA GLU A 220 -29.37 27.39 42.30
C GLU A 220 -30.08 26.26 43.08
N ARG A 221 -30.31 25.12 42.43
CA ARG A 221 -30.97 23.97 43.10
C ARG A 221 -30.07 23.34 44.16
N ARG A 222 -28.76 23.27 43.93
CA ARG A 222 -27.78 22.76 44.91
C ARG A 222 -27.79 23.57 46.21
N THR A 223 -28.03 24.87 46.11
CA THR A 223 -28.00 25.78 47.27
C THR A 223 -29.29 25.72 48.08
N ASN A 224 -30.44 25.49 47.41
CA ASN A 224 -31.77 25.71 48.00
C ASN A 224 -32.62 24.44 48.22
N ALA A 225 -32.17 23.25 47.77
CA ALA A 225 -32.92 22.00 47.92
C ALA A 225 -32.33 21.05 48.96
N SER A 226 -33.14 20.12 49.46
CA SER A 226 -32.62 18.99 50.25
C SER A 226 -31.78 18.04 49.39
N ALA A 227 -30.93 17.22 50.01
CA ALA A 227 -30.05 16.30 49.30
C ALA A 227 -30.82 15.31 48.39
N GLU A 228 -31.93 14.74 48.87
CA GLU A 228 -32.76 13.81 48.09
C GLU A 228 -33.45 14.48 46.89
N GLU A 229 -33.97 15.69 47.10
CA GLU A 229 -34.60 16.47 46.02
C GLU A 229 -33.58 16.94 44.99
N PHE A 230 -32.37 17.28 45.42
CA PHE A 230 -31.28 17.67 44.53
C PHE A 230 -30.84 16.50 43.66
N GLU A 231 -30.67 15.30 44.22
CA GLU A 231 -30.28 14.11 43.44
C GLU A 231 -31.34 13.73 42.40
N ALA A 232 -32.63 13.72 42.79
CA ALA A 232 -33.72 13.44 41.85
C ALA A 232 -33.79 14.50 40.72
N PHE A 233 -33.59 15.77 41.08
CA PHE A 233 -33.51 16.86 40.11
C PHE A 233 -32.30 16.73 39.18
N LYS A 234 -31.11 16.49 39.72
CA LYS A 234 -29.85 16.37 38.99
C LYS A 234 -29.93 15.23 37.98
N LYS A 235 -30.49 14.08 38.38
CA LYS A 235 -30.74 12.96 37.46
C LYS A 235 -31.59 13.39 36.26
N LYS A 236 -32.72 14.08 36.52
CA LYS A 236 -33.59 14.58 35.45
C LYS A 236 -32.91 15.61 34.54
N LEU A 237 -32.14 16.53 35.13
CA LEU A 237 -31.37 17.52 34.38
C LEU A 237 -30.35 16.86 33.44
N LEU A 238 -29.65 15.83 33.93
CA LEU A 238 -28.69 15.07 33.13
C LEU A 238 -29.39 14.30 31.99
N GLU A 239 -30.56 13.71 32.22
CA GLU A 239 -31.37 13.07 31.18
C GLU A 239 -31.79 14.07 30.09
N ASP A 240 -32.29 15.25 30.47
CA ASP A 240 -32.67 16.32 29.54
C ASP A 240 -31.46 16.83 28.73
N LEU A 241 -30.29 16.95 29.36
CA LEU A 241 -29.04 17.35 28.70
C LEU A 241 -28.51 16.27 27.75
N GLN A 242 -28.64 14.99 28.09
CA GLN A 242 -28.28 13.88 27.19
C GLN A 242 -29.12 13.91 25.91
N VAL A 243 -30.43 14.12 26.04
CA VAL A 243 -31.33 14.30 24.89
C VAL A 243 -30.93 15.52 24.06
N THR A 244 -30.56 16.61 24.71
CA THR A 244 -30.10 17.84 24.06
C THR A 244 -28.79 17.61 23.27
N GLN A 245 -27.81 16.96 23.88
CA GLN A 245 -26.56 16.58 23.21
C GLN A 245 -26.81 15.66 22.02
N GLN A 246 -27.76 14.72 22.12
CA GLN A 246 -28.13 13.85 21.00
C GLN A 246 -28.66 14.65 19.80
N HIS A 247 -29.57 15.61 20.03
CA HIS A 247 -30.06 16.47 18.95
C HIS A 247 -28.93 17.27 18.29
N MET A 248 -27.95 17.74 19.06
CA MET A 248 -26.80 18.46 18.51
C MET A 248 -25.89 17.55 17.66
N ARG A 249 -25.73 16.28 18.05
CA ARG A 249 -25.01 15.27 17.24
C ARG A 249 -25.74 14.97 15.94
N GLU A 250 -27.06 14.78 16.00
CA GLU A 250 -27.90 14.52 14.83
C GLU A 250 -27.81 15.67 13.83
N TRP A 251 -27.94 16.92 14.30
CA TRP A 251 -27.76 18.11 13.46
C TRP A 251 -26.40 18.13 12.76
N ARG A 252 -25.31 17.88 13.50
CA ARG A 252 -23.96 17.83 12.92
C ARG A 252 -23.84 16.74 11.85
N ASP A 253 -24.36 15.55 12.12
CA ASP A 253 -24.29 14.41 11.21
C ASP A 253 -25.16 14.66 9.96
N GLU A 254 -26.33 15.30 10.10
CA GLU A 254 -27.18 15.75 8.99
C GLU A 254 -26.46 16.77 8.08
N LEU A 255 -25.59 17.64 8.63
CA LEU A 255 -24.83 18.60 7.85
C LEU A 255 -23.71 17.95 7.01
N LEU A 256 -23.05 16.91 7.55
CA LEU A 256 -21.82 16.32 7.00
C LEU A 256 -22.08 15.06 6.17
N GLN A 257 -22.90 15.17 5.12
CA GLN A 257 -23.25 14.05 4.24
C GLN A 257 -22.22 13.75 3.15
N LYS A 258 -21.45 14.76 2.71
CA LYS A 258 -20.43 14.58 1.66
C LYS A 258 -19.14 13.97 2.23
N PRO A 259 -18.31 13.31 1.41
CA PRO A 259 -16.94 12.91 1.78
C PRO A 259 -16.13 14.09 2.33
N LEU A 260 -15.07 13.83 3.10
CA LEU A 260 -14.25 14.89 3.72
C LEU A 260 -13.55 15.76 2.66
N VAL A 261 -13.05 15.10 1.62
CA VAL A 261 -12.34 15.73 0.50
C VAL A 261 -13.13 15.50 -0.79
N THR A 262 -13.19 16.53 -1.62
CA THR A 262 -13.79 16.49 -2.95
C THR A 262 -12.84 15.85 -3.97
N PRO A 263 -13.32 15.43 -5.15
CA PRO A 263 -12.45 14.99 -6.23
C PRO A 263 -11.39 16.04 -6.65
N SER A 264 -11.69 17.33 -6.45
CA SER A 264 -10.77 18.45 -6.66
C SER A 264 -9.73 18.64 -5.54
N LYS A 265 -9.56 17.66 -4.64
CA LYS A 265 -8.52 17.66 -3.60
C LYS A 265 -8.60 18.85 -2.62
N THR A 266 -9.83 19.28 -2.31
CA THR A 266 -10.14 20.32 -1.32
C THR A 266 -11.24 19.85 -0.36
N LEU A 267 -11.34 20.46 0.83
CA LEU A 267 -12.42 20.17 1.78
C LEU A 267 -13.80 20.33 1.13
N ALA A 268 -14.67 19.32 1.27
CA ALA A 268 -16.04 19.39 0.77
C ALA A 268 -16.87 20.49 1.44
N TYR A 269 -16.51 20.78 2.68
CA TYR A 269 -17.11 21.83 3.49
C TYR A 269 -15.98 22.75 3.99
N PRO A 270 -15.83 23.97 3.43
CA PRO A 270 -14.70 24.84 3.72
C PRO A 270 -14.53 25.21 5.21
N LYS A 271 -15.62 25.22 5.98
CA LYS A 271 -15.65 25.57 7.41
C LYS A 271 -15.81 24.35 8.35
N GLU A 272 -15.52 23.14 7.87
CA GLU A 272 -15.73 21.92 8.66
C GLU A 272 -14.77 21.85 9.85
N ILE A 273 -13.50 22.21 9.69
CA ILE A 273 -12.51 22.20 10.77
C ILE A 273 -12.91 23.18 11.87
N GLU A 274 -13.31 24.40 11.51
CA GLU A 274 -13.79 25.42 12.44
C GLU A 274 -15.07 25.00 13.17
N MET A 275 -15.95 24.26 12.50
CA MET A 275 -17.14 23.69 13.15
C MET A 275 -16.76 22.66 14.22
N TRP A 276 -15.84 21.74 13.91
CA TRP A 276 -15.35 20.76 14.89
C TRP A 276 -14.63 21.44 16.06
N ASP A 277 -13.81 22.46 15.78
CA ASP A 277 -13.17 23.31 16.79
C ASP A 277 -14.21 23.98 17.70
N ALA A 278 -15.22 24.64 17.13
CA ALA A 278 -16.28 25.29 17.89
C ALA A 278 -17.06 24.32 18.77
N LEU A 279 -17.36 23.11 18.28
CA LEU A 279 -18.06 22.07 19.07
C LEU A 279 -17.23 21.59 20.27
N LEU A 280 -15.90 21.52 20.14
CA LEU A 280 -15.00 21.11 21.22
C LEU A 280 -14.72 22.24 22.22
N ARG A 281 -14.85 23.50 21.80
CA ARG A 281 -14.68 24.69 22.67
C ARG A 281 -15.92 25.04 23.49
N VAL A 282 -17.01 24.30 23.34
CA VAL A 282 -18.20 24.48 24.19
C VAL A 282 -17.82 24.28 25.65
N GLU A 283 -18.14 25.27 26.49
CA GLU A 283 -17.79 25.29 27.91
C GLU A 283 -18.94 24.74 28.74
N CYS A 284 -18.63 23.81 29.65
CA CYS A 284 -19.57 23.30 30.63
C CYS A 284 -18.81 22.79 31.87
N SER A 285 -19.23 23.27 33.04
CA SER A 285 -18.73 22.94 34.38
C SER A 285 -19.34 21.66 34.95
N LEU A 286 -20.41 21.14 34.34
CA LEU A 286 -20.97 19.83 34.70
C LEU A 286 -20.09 18.73 34.07
N GLU A 287 -19.19 18.15 34.87
CA GLU A 287 -18.15 17.23 34.38
C GLU A 287 -18.72 16.02 33.62
N ASP A 288 -19.81 15.41 34.10
CA ASP A 288 -20.47 14.28 33.43
C ASP A 288 -20.96 14.65 32.01
N VAL A 289 -21.43 15.88 31.84
CA VAL A 289 -21.97 16.41 30.58
C VAL A 289 -20.82 16.79 29.65
N SER A 290 -19.82 17.49 30.18
CA SER A 290 -18.64 17.99 29.45
C SER A 290 -17.75 16.85 28.93
N SER A 291 -17.41 15.89 29.79
CA SER A 291 -16.59 14.73 29.44
C SER A 291 -17.29 13.84 28.40
N SER A 292 -18.58 13.55 28.60
CA SER A 292 -19.41 12.82 27.64
C SER A 292 -19.47 13.52 26.29
N TRP A 293 -19.68 14.85 26.27
CA TRP A 293 -19.70 15.62 25.03
C TRP A 293 -18.36 15.55 24.29
N ARG A 294 -17.26 15.87 24.97
CA ARG A 294 -15.91 15.90 24.39
C ARG A 294 -15.53 14.55 23.77
N LEU A 295 -15.75 13.45 24.51
CA LEU A 295 -15.46 12.10 24.04
C LEU A 295 -16.28 11.73 22.79
N ASN A 296 -17.56 12.14 22.74
CA ASN A 296 -18.42 11.87 21.59
C ASN A 296 -18.03 12.70 20.37
N VAL A 297 -17.65 13.96 20.54
CA VAL A 297 -17.17 14.82 19.44
C VAL A 297 -15.83 14.30 18.91
N GLU A 298 -14.89 13.95 19.79
CA GLU A 298 -13.60 13.37 19.40
C GLU A 298 -13.78 12.06 18.60
N ARG A 299 -14.59 11.12 19.13
CA ARG A 299 -14.85 9.85 18.45
C ARG A 299 -15.48 10.05 17.07
N ALA A 300 -16.40 11.00 16.97
CA ALA A 300 -17.05 11.31 15.70
C ALA A 300 -16.06 11.94 14.71
N LEU A 301 -15.18 12.84 15.16
CA LEU A 301 -14.13 13.43 14.33
C LEU A 301 -13.13 12.38 13.85
N LYS A 302 -12.63 11.50 14.74
CA LYS A 302 -11.75 10.38 14.36
C LYS A 302 -12.38 9.50 13.29
N LYS A 303 -13.65 9.12 13.47
CA LYS A 303 -14.43 8.34 12.49
C LYS A 303 -14.66 9.08 11.17
N ARG A 304 -14.80 10.41 11.22
CA ARG A 304 -14.97 11.26 10.05
C ARG A 304 -13.68 11.32 9.22
N ILE A 305 -12.54 11.45 9.87
CA ILE A 305 -11.21 11.47 9.23
C ILE A 305 -10.86 10.10 8.66
N SER A 306 -11.06 9.03 9.43
CA SER A 306 -10.71 7.65 9.03
C SER A 306 -11.50 7.11 7.83
N ARG A 307 -12.57 7.80 7.41
CA ARG A 307 -13.33 7.48 6.19
C ARG A 307 -12.71 8.07 4.92
N ALA A 308 -11.81 9.03 5.05
CA ALA A 308 -11.06 9.58 3.92
C ALA A 308 -9.93 8.62 3.51
N SER A 309 -9.50 8.68 2.25
CA SER A 309 -8.36 7.90 1.78
C SER A 309 -7.06 8.35 2.45
N ASP A 310 -6.09 7.47 2.60
CA ASP A 310 -4.78 7.79 3.20
C ASP A 310 -4.11 8.99 2.52
N GLU A 311 -4.25 9.11 1.18
CA GLU A 311 -3.74 10.24 0.41
C GLU A 311 -4.43 11.56 0.78
N ASP A 312 -5.76 11.53 0.94
CA ASP A 312 -6.53 12.71 1.29
C ASP A 312 -6.29 13.15 2.74
N GLN A 313 -6.06 12.18 3.65
CA GLN A 313 -5.69 12.47 5.04
C GLN A 313 -4.35 13.20 5.11
N VAL A 314 -3.33 12.70 4.41
CA VAL A 314 -2.01 13.35 4.34
C VAL A 314 -2.13 14.71 3.67
N LEU A 315 -2.83 14.81 2.55
CA LEU A 315 -3.00 16.06 1.82
C LEU A 315 -3.60 17.16 2.70
N LEU A 316 -4.68 16.87 3.44
CA LEU A 316 -5.33 17.86 4.32
C LEU A 316 -4.39 18.39 5.39
N CYS A 317 -3.50 17.55 5.92
CA CYS A 317 -2.49 17.97 6.89
C CYS A 317 -1.29 18.70 6.25
N CYS A 318 -1.18 18.72 4.92
CA CYS A 318 -0.10 19.42 4.21
C CYS A 318 -0.57 20.69 3.47
N LEU A 319 -1.88 20.87 3.27
CA LEU A 319 -2.42 22.08 2.64
C LEU A 319 -2.28 23.28 3.58
N GLN A 320 -1.62 24.35 3.12
CA GLN A 320 -1.40 25.57 3.89
C GLN A 320 -2.70 26.18 4.45
N SER A 321 -3.79 26.11 3.69
CA SER A 321 -5.11 26.59 4.12
C SER A 321 -5.68 25.79 5.30
N SER A 322 -5.43 24.49 5.37
CA SER A 322 -5.90 23.62 6.45
C SER A 322 -4.95 23.66 7.64
N LEU A 323 -3.63 23.69 7.41
CA LEU A 323 -2.60 23.81 8.44
C LEU A 323 -2.77 25.06 9.31
N SER A 324 -2.94 26.23 8.69
CA SER A 324 -3.10 27.49 9.44
C SER A 324 -4.35 27.51 10.34
N VAL A 325 -5.38 26.74 9.98
CA VAL A 325 -6.59 26.56 10.80
C VAL A 325 -6.35 25.52 11.90
N LEU A 326 -5.72 24.39 11.56
CA LEU A 326 -5.39 23.32 12.50
C LEU A 326 -4.47 23.80 13.62
N GLU A 327 -3.43 24.58 13.31
CA GLU A 327 -2.50 25.15 14.31
C GLU A 327 -3.20 26.01 15.37
N LYS A 328 -4.31 26.66 15.01
CA LYS A 328 -5.12 27.49 15.92
C LYS A 328 -6.27 26.74 16.57
N SER A 329 -6.53 25.51 16.12
CA SER A 329 -7.65 24.68 16.59
C SER A 329 -7.38 24.06 17.96
N HIS A 330 -8.43 23.52 18.57
CA HIS A 330 -8.38 22.82 19.85
C HIS A 330 -7.40 21.62 19.80
N PRO A 331 -6.62 21.33 20.87
CA PRO A 331 -5.60 20.27 20.85
C PRO A 331 -6.12 18.89 20.43
N VAL A 332 -7.37 18.57 20.77
CA VAL A 332 -8.03 17.32 20.35
C VAL A 332 -8.21 17.25 18.83
N VAL A 333 -8.54 18.37 18.15
CA VAL A 333 -8.63 18.41 16.68
C VAL A 333 -7.25 18.14 16.09
N GLN A 334 -6.22 18.83 16.59
CA GLN A 334 -4.84 18.65 16.14
C GLN A 334 -4.38 17.20 16.29
N ALA A 335 -4.61 16.61 17.48
CA ALA A 335 -4.28 15.21 17.77
C ALA A 335 -5.02 14.24 16.84
N CYS A 336 -6.32 14.45 16.59
CA CYS A 336 -7.09 13.58 15.69
C CYS A 336 -6.51 13.55 14.26
N PHE A 337 -6.09 14.70 13.73
CA PHE A 337 -5.49 14.77 12.40
C PHE A 337 -4.06 14.21 12.38
N SER A 338 -3.23 14.52 13.38
CA SER A 338 -1.84 14.06 13.44
C SER A 338 -1.72 12.55 13.69
N GLU A 339 -2.56 11.98 14.56
CA GLU A 339 -2.62 10.53 14.80
C GLU A 339 -2.94 9.76 13.52
N GLN A 340 -3.94 10.20 12.75
CA GLN A 340 -4.37 9.51 11.54
C GLN A 340 -3.32 9.57 10.43
N VAL A 341 -2.64 10.72 10.26
CA VAL A 341 -1.50 10.82 9.34
C VAL A 341 -0.35 9.91 9.75
N SER A 342 -0.04 9.83 11.05
CA SER A 342 0.98 8.93 11.57
C SER A 342 0.67 7.47 11.26
N VAL A 343 -0.60 7.05 11.39
CA VAL A 343 -1.05 5.70 11.00
C VAL A 343 -0.88 5.47 9.49
N CYS A 344 -1.30 6.42 8.65
CA CYS A 344 -1.15 6.32 7.19
C CYS A 344 0.31 6.19 6.76
N CYS A 345 1.21 6.98 7.34
CA CYS A 345 2.63 6.91 7.05
C CYS A 345 3.23 5.57 7.46
N ARG A 346 2.90 5.05 8.66
CA ARG A 346 3.42 3.78 9.17
C ARG A 346 2.98 2.57 8.34
N LEU A 347 1.73 2.53 7.87
CA LEU A 347 1.19 1.40 7.12
C LEU A 347 1.65 1.38 5.66
N ASN A 348 1.88 2.55 5.04
CA ASN A 348 2.23 2.65 3.61
C ASN A 348 3.74 2.68 3.32
N LEU A 349 4.60 2.94 4.32
CA LEU A 349 6.06 2.95 4.19
C LEU A 349 6.66 1.60 3.71
N PRO A 350 6.14 0.41 4.08
CA PRO A 350 6.66 -0.86 3.60
C PRO A 350 6.10 -1.30 2.23
N GLU A 351 4.84 -0.96 1.88
CA GLU A 351 4.15 -1.53 0.71
C GLU A 351 4.40 -0.76 -0.59
N ARG A 352 4.47 0.58 -0.56
CA ARG A 352 4.74 1.37 -1.78
C ARG A 352 6.17 1.28 -2.27
N ALA A 353 7.12 0.89 -1.43
CA ALA A 353 8.50 0.60 -1.84
C ALA A 353 8.61 -0.63 -2.76
N ARG A 354 7.55 -1.46 -2.85
CA ARG A 354 7.56 -2.73 -3.60
C ARG A 354 6.83 -2.68 -4.96
N GLY A 355 6.14 -1.58 -5.31
CA GLY A 355 5.30 -1.58 -6.51
C GLY A 355 4.81 -0.22 -7.00
N ARG A 356 5.72 0.62 -7.53
CA ARG A 356 5.51 1.43 -8.75
C ARG A 356 6.75 2.28 -9.06
N PRO A 357 7.43 2.08 -10.21
CA PRO A 357 8.07 3.17 -10.90
C PRO A 357 6.98 4.06 -11.53
N ASP A 358 7.26 5.32 -11.78
CA ASP A 358 6.41 6.30 -12.47
C ASP A 358 5.49 7.16 -11.56
N ALA A 359 6.08 8.25 -11.08
CA ALA A 359 5.49 9.59 -11.12
C ALA A 359 6.60 10.63 -10.87
N ASP A 360 6.93 11.39 -11.92
CA ASP A 360 7.70 12.63 -11.95
C ASP A 360 8.67 12.93 -10.79
N SER A 361 9.93 12.54 -11.02
CA SER A 361 11.10 12.98 -10.29
C SER A 361 11.48 14.43 -10.62
N GLN A 362 10.64 15.38 -10.18
CA GLN A 362 11.03 16.77 -9.99
C GLN A 362 10.47 17.30 -8.67
N LEU A 363 11.08 16.89 -7.56
CA LEU A 363 11.12 17.72 -6.35
C LEU A 363 12.46 18.47 -6.37
N PRO A 364 12.49 19.73 -6.84
CA PRO A 364 13.72 20.50 -6.93
C PRO A 364 14.18 20.88 -5.53
N GLY A 365 15.35 20.39 -5.08
CA GLY A 365 16.29 21.06 -4.16
C GLY A 365 15.81 21.66 -2.82
N GLN A 366 14.53 21.57 -2.45
CA GLN A 366 13.91 22.33 -1.36
C GLN A 366 13.71 21.51 -0.09
N TRP A 367 14.26 20.31 0.02
CA TRP A 367 14.23 19.56 1.29
C TRP A 367 14.93 20.32 2.42
N ARG A 368 15.88 21.21 2.10
CA ARG A 368 16.53 22.12 3.07
C ARG A 368 15.57 23.17 3.68
N LEU A 369 14.38 23.37 3.11
CA LEU A 369 13.35 24.28 3.65
C LEU A 369 12.32 23.54 4.51
N ILE A 370 12.35 22.21 4.53
CA ILE A 370 11.46 21.42 5.38
C ILE A 370 12.07 21.45 6.79
N GLN A 371 11.44 22.19 7.70
CA GLN A 371 11.75 22.09 9.12
C GLN A 371 11.29 20.70 9.59
N VAL A 372 12.26 19.80 9.73
CA VAL A 372 12.07 18.49 10.36
C VAL A 372 12.37 18.64 11.84
N ASP A 373 11.62 17.94 12.68
CA ASP A 373 11.93 17.87 14.11
C ASP A 373 13.28 17.17 14.36
N ASP A 374 13.83 17.32 15.56
CA ASP A 374 15.15 16.79 15.91
C ASP A 374 15.25 15.27 15.72
N ALA A 375 14.16 14.54 15.98
CA ALA A 375 14.12 13.09 15.85
C ALA A 375 14.20 12.65 14.37
N ALA A 376 13.43 13.29 13.50
CA ALA A 376 13.48 13.06 12.07
C ALA A 376 14.82 13.53 11.48
N GLY A 377 15.37 14.64 11.98
CA GLY A 377 16.71 15.11 11.65
C GLY A 377 17.80 14.07 11.96
N GLN A 378 17.72 13.44 13.14
CA GLN A 378 18.66 12.37 13.54
C GLN A 378 18.55 11.13 12.65
N VAL A 379 17.33 10.73 12.27
CA VAL A 379 17.11 9.61 11.34
C VAL A 379 17.71 9.91 9.97
N ILE A 380 17.45 11.10 9.42
CA ILE A 380 18.02 11.52 8.13
C ILE A 380 19.55 11.52 8.19
N HIS A 381 20.14 12.06 9.25
CA HIS A 381 21.58 12.06 9.45
C HIS A 381 22.15 10.63 9.48
N SER A 382 21.52 9.73 10.24
CA SER A 382 21.91 8.32 10.29
C SER A 382 21.84 7.65 8.90
N CYS A 383 20.77 7.88 8.14
CA CYS A 383 20.65 7.36 6.78
C CYS A 383 21.75 7.88 5.84
N LEU A 384 22.12 9.17 5.95
CA LEU A 384 23.19 9.75 5.14
C LEU A 384 24.57 9.18 5.49
N THR A 385 24.84 8.91 6.76
CA THR A 385 26.08 8.27 7.22
C THR A 385 26.17 6.82 6.72
N GLU A 386 25.09 6.05 6.82
CA GLU A 386 25.05 4.69 6.28
C GLU A 386 25.22 4.66 4.76
N LEU A 387 24.60 5.60 4.05
CA LEU A 387 24.80 5.75 2.61
C LEU A 387 26.26 6.07 2.29
N HIS A 388 26.90 6.99 3.01
CA HIS A 388 28.31 7.31 2.82
C HIS A 388 29.21 6.08 2.99
N ASN A 389 29.03 5.34 4.09
CA ASN A 389 29.79 4.11 4.36
C ASN A 389 29.58 3.05 3.26
N LEU A 390 28.36 2.92 2.75
CA LEU A 390 28.07 2.01 1.64
C LEU A 390 28.79 2.43 0.34
N LEU A 391 28.85 3.72 0.04
CA LEU A 391 29.55 4.23 -1.14
C LEU A 391 31.06 4.01 -1.05
N GLU A 392 31.66 4.31 0.10
CA GLU A 392 33.08 4.04 0.38
C GLU A 392 33.38 2.54 0.20
N ALA A 393 32.56 1.68 0.78
CA ALA A 393 32.71 0.23 0.67
C ALA A 393 32.58 -0.30 -0.78
N LEU A 394 31.71 0.32 -1.59
CA LEU A 394 31.57 0.00 -3.01
C LEU A 394 32.79 0.47 -3.82
N LEU A 395 33.32 1.66 -3.54
CA LEU A 395 34.49 2.20 -4.24
C LEU A 395 35.75 1.40 -3.92
N GLU A 396 35.97 1.06 -2.66
CA GLU A 396 37.12 0.28 -2.21
C GLU A 396 36.97 -1.23 -2.45
N GLY A 397 35.73 -1.71 -2.63
CA GLY A 397 35.44 -3.12 -2.89
C GLY A 397 35.33 -3.99 -1.63
N HIS A 398 35.30 -3.40 -0.43
CA HIS A 398 35.06 -4.10 0.83
C HIS A 398 33.57 -4.20 1.21
N VAL A 399 32.66 -3.84 0.30
CA VAL A 399 31.20 -3.98 0.46
C VAL A 399 30.79 -5.40 0.86
N LEU A 400 29.85 -5.54 1.81
CA LEU A 400 29.26 -6.82 2.17
C LEU A 400 28.49 -7.41 0.98
N LEU A 401 28.62 -8.73 0.75
CA LEU A 401 27.96 -9.40 -0.37
C LEU A 401 26.44 -9.15 -0.40
N GLY A 402 25.77 -9.21 0.76
CA GLY A 402 24.34 -8.94 0.87
C GLY A 402 23.97 -7.51 0.48
N HIS A 403 24.80 -6.53 0.87
CA HIS A 403 24.60 -5.13 0.49
C HIS A 403 24.79 -4.92 -1.01
N LEU A 404 25.82 -5.53 -1.61
CA LEU A 404 26.04 -5.48 -3.05
C LEU A 404 24.87 -6.12 -3.82
N GLN A 405 24.42 -7.31 -3.41
CA GLN A 405 23.26 -7.98 -4.03
C GLN A 405 22.01 -7.09 -3.96
N THR A 406 21.78 -6.41 -2.83
CA THR A 406 20.67 -5.46 -2.67
C THR A 406 20.82 -4.27 -3.62
N CYS A 407 22.02 -3.70 -3.74
CA CYS A 407 22.28 -2.61 -4.69
C CYS A 407 22.06 -3.04 -6.15
N LEU A 408 22.45 -4.27 -6.51
CA LEU A 408 22.23 -4.84 -7.84
C LEU A 408 20.76 -5.22 -8.10
N GLN A 409 19.99 -5.51 -7.06
CA GLN A 409 18.54 -5.72 -7.17
C GLN A 409 17.79 -4.40 -7.38
N TYR A 410 18.22 -3.33 -6.71
CA TYR A 410 17.59 -2.00 -6.74
C TYR A 410 18.47 -0.94 -7.44
N LYS A 411 19.03 -1.28 -8.62
CA LYS A 411 20.00 -0.43 -9.33
C LYS A 411 19.49 0.99 -9.55
N ASN A 412 18.23 1.14 -9.99
CA ASN A 412 17.66 2.46 -10.32
C ASN A 412 17.47 3.34 -9.08
N GLN A 413 17.02 2.77 -7.97
CA GLN A 413 16.87 3.50 -6.71
C GLN A 413 18.23 3.93 -6.17
N PHE A 414 19.22 3.03 -6.20
CA PHE A 414 20.59 3.33 -5.79
C PHE A 414 21.20 4.46 -6.64
N LYS A 415 21.03 4.44 -7.97
CA LYS A 415 21.49 5.53 -8.86
C LYS A 415 20.92 6.88 -8.47
N THR A 416 19.61 6.93 -8.18
CA THR A 416 18.95 8.18 -7.77
C THR A 416 19.51 8.69 -6.44
N LEU A 417 19.69 7.80 -5.45
CA LEU A 417 20.30 8.14 -4.16
C LEU A 417 21.75 8.62 -4.32
N PHE A 418 22.53 7.93 -5.15
CA PHE A 418 23.92 8.30 -5.46
C PHE A 418 24.01 9.71 -6.07
N GLN A 419 23.15 10.01 -7.06
CA GLN A 419 23.10 11.32 -7.70
C GLN A 419 22.66 12.42 -6.73
N GLN A 420 21.68 12.15 -5.87
CA GLN A 420 21.24 13.09 -4.84
C GLN A 420 22.34 13.36 -3.82
N TYR A 421 23.03 12.30 -3.37
CA TYR A 421 24.17 12.41 -2.49
C TYR A 421 25.27 13.29 -3.10
N LYS A 422 25.69 13.00 -4.34
CA LYS A 422 26.69 13.79 -5.10
C LYS A 422 26.31 15.28 -5.23
N LYS A 423 25.03 15.59 -5.41
CA LYS A 423 24.52 16.98 -5.49
C LYS A 423 24.52 17.70 -4.14
N ASN A 424 24.30 17.00 -3.03
CA ASN A 424 24.01 17.61 -1.74
C ASN A 424 25.25 17.91 -0.89
N THR A 425 26.32 17.14 -1.03
CA THR A 425 27.52 17.27 -0.19
C THR A 425 28.50 18.36 -0.63
N ASN A 426 28.40 18.96 -1.83
CA ASN A 426 29.44 19.85 -2.38
C ASN A 426 30.86 19.24 -2.36
N ILE A 427 30.95 17.91 -2.21
CA ILE A 427 32.22 17.19 -2.19
C ILE A 427 32.48 16.72 -3.62
N GLU A 428 33.43 17.37 -4.29
CA GLU A 428 33.96 17.02 -5.63
C GLU A 428 34.67 15.63 -5.70
N THR A 429 34.56 14.76 -4.70
CA THR A 429 35.52 13.64 -4.54
C THR A 429 35.13 12.32 -5.18
N VAL A 430 33.93 12.17 -5.78
CA VAL A 430 33.56 10.92 -6.47
C VAL A 430 33.38 11.18 -7.98
N PRO A 431 34.45 11.07 -8.77
CA PRO A 431 34.42 11.29 -10.23
C PRO A 431 33.72 10.16 -10.99
N VAL A 432 33.36 9.06 -10.32
CA VAL A 432 32.81 7.85 -10.95
C VAL A 432 31.29 7.85 -10.91
N GLU A 433 30.67 7.50 -12.03
CA GLU A 433 29.22 7.30 -12.12
C GLU A 433 28.79 5.99 -11.46
N ALA A 434 27.62 5.98 -10.82
CA ALA A 434 27.09 4.81 -10.10
C ALA A 434 27.03 3.55 -10.98
N ASP A 435 26.75 3.72 -12.27
CA ASP A 435 26.73 2.63 -13.26
C ASP A 435 28.08 1.93 -13.41
N VAL A 436 29.17 2.70 -13.42
CA VAL A 436 30.52 2.16 -13.59
C VAL A 436 30.93 1.38 -12.34
N VAL A 437 30.63 1.93 -11.15
CA VAL A 437 30.90 1.24 -9.87
C VAL A 437 30.14 -0.07 -9.79
N LEU A 438 28.82 -0.05 -10.05
CA LEU A 438 28.00 -1.25 -9.96
C LEU A 438 28.37 -2.28 -11.03
N ALA A 439 28.66 -1.87 -12.26
CA ALA A 439 29.07 -2.78 -13.33
C ALA A 439 30.39 -3.50 -12.98
N GLN A 440 31.36 -2.77 -12.42
CA GLN A 440 32.62 -3.38 -11.98
C GLN A 440 32.37 -4.38 -10.84
N ARG A 441 31.58 -4.01 -9.83
CA ARG A 441 31.29 -4.91 -8.69
C ARG A 441 30.44 -6.11 -9.08
N GLU A 442 29.56 -5.97 -10.07
CA GLU A 442 28.82 -7.07 -10.68
C GLU A 442 29.76 -8.02 -11.44
N ALA A 443 30.75 -7.50 -12.16
CA ALA A 443 31.77 -8.32 -12.80
C ALA A 443 32.61 -9.11 -11.78
N ASP A 444 33.05 -8.45 -10.70
CA ASP A 444 33.77 -9.09 -9.58
C ASP A 444 32.93 -10.20 -8.93
N LEU A 445 31.63 -9.93 -8.69
CA LEU A 445 30.69 -10.91 -8.15
C LEU A 445 30.49 -12.10 -9.11
N ASN A 446 30.33 -11.84 -10.41
CA ASN A 446 30.15 -12.89 -11.41
C ASN A 446 31.38 -13.80 -11.52
N LEU A 447 32.59 -13.26 -11.37
CA LEU A 447 33.82 -14.07 -11.27
C LEU A 447 33.77 -15.02 -10.07
N PHE A 448 33.31 -14.54 -8.91
CA PHE A 448 33.13 -15.39 -7.73
C PHE A 448 32.03 -16.44 -7.93
N ILE A 449 30.87 -16.08 -8.50
CA ILE A 449 29.77 -17.01 -8.79
C ILE A 449 30.23 -18.11 -9.74
N LEU A 450 30.96 -17.75 -10.80
CA LEU A 450 31.55 -18.71 -11.72
C LEU A 450 32.48 -19.69 -10.99
N ARG A 451 33.35 -19.18 -10.11
CA ARG A 451 34.22 -20.03 -9.30
C ARG A 451 33.44 -20.96 -8.38
N LYS A 452 32.42 -20.43 -7.70
CA LYS A 452 31.54 -21.20 -6.80
C LYS A 452 30.87 -22.35 -7.57
N LYS A 453 30.42 -22.11 -8.80
CA LYS A 453 29.85 -23.14 -9.68
C LYS A 453 30.88 -24.21 -10.07
N GLN A 454 32.11 -23.82 -10.41
CA GLN A 454 33.18 -24.78 -10.73
C GLN A 454 33.48 -25.71 -9.54
N ILE A 455 33.57 -25.16 -8.32
CA ILE A 455 33.80 -25.95 -7.10
C ILE A 455 32.60 -26.83 -6.76
N ASP A 456 31.37 -26.35 -6.94
CA ASP A 456 30.16 -27.18 -6.80
C ASP A 456 30.21 -28.42 -7.70
N THR A 457 30.61 -28.23 -8.97
CA THR A 457 30.77 -29.36 -9.89
C THR A 457 31.88 -30.32 -9.45
N LEU A 458 33.02 -29.81 -8.97
CA LEU A 458 34.08 -30.67 -8.41
C LEU A 458 33.54 -31.50 -7.24
N ILE A 459 32.83 -30.88 -6.28
CA ILE A 459 32.21 -31.56 -5.13
C ILE A 459 31.27 -32.67 -5.64
N LYS A 460 30.40 -32.36 -6.60
CA LYS A 460 29.46 -33.33 -7.18
C LYS A 460 30.17 -34.49 -7.89
N MET A 461 31.22 -34.21 -8.66
CA MET A 461 31.99 -35.23 -9.39
C MET A 461 32.75 -36.16 -8.44
N ILE A 462 33.38 -35.63 -7.40
CA ILE A 462 34.01 -36.44 -6.35
C ILE A 462 32.95 -37.26 -5.60
N GLY A 463 31.79 -36.67 -5.34
CA GLY A 463 30.62 -37.35 -4.77
C GLY A 463 30.16 -38.60 -5.53
N LYS A 464 30.41 -38.69 -6.85
CA LYS A 464 30.06 -39.86 -7.68
C LYS A 464 30.99 -41.06 -7.52
N VAL A 465 32.16 -40.88 -6.90
CA VAL A 465 33.20 -41.92 -6.78
C VAL A 465 33.61 -42.20 -5.34
N THR A 466 32.80 -41.77 -4.37
CA THR A 466 33.06 -41.94 -2.92
C THR A 466 33.16 -43.40 -2.48
N GLU A 467 32.50 -44.32 -3.18
CA GLU A 467 32.62 -45.76 -2.95
C GLU A 467 34.00 -46.32 -3.33
N SER A 468 34.73 -45.63 -4.22
CA SER A 468 36.05 -46.04 -4.71
C SER A 468 37.20 -45.23 -4.10
N ILE A 469 37.00 -43.94 -3.85
CA ILE A 469 38.05 -43.00 -3.43
C ILE A 469 37.55 -42.11 -2.29
N THR A 470 38.37 -41.95 -1.26
CA THR A 470 38.17 -40.95 -0.20
C THR A 470 39.15 -39.79 -0.38
N VAL A 471 38.65 -38.57 -0.30
CA VAL A 471 39.45 -37.35 -0.51
C VAL A 471 39.38 -36.45 0.72
N PRO A 472 40.38 -36.50 1.62
CA PRO A 472 40.34 -35.78 2.90
C PRO A 472 40.18 -34.26 2.76
N GLU A 473 40.69 -33.67 1.68
CA GLU A 473 40.64 -32.21 1.45
C GLU A 473 39.21 -31.71 1.16
N MET A 474 38.28 -32.60 0.78
CA MET A 474 36.92 -32.22 0.39
C MET A 474 36.09 -31.62 1.53
N ALA A 475 36.26 -32.11 2.76
CA ALA A 475 35.51 -31.59 3.91
C ALA A 475 35.70 -30.07 4.08
N SER A 476 36.94 -29.59 3.90
CA SER A 476 37.26 -28.16 4.01
C SER A 476 36.67 -27.32 2.87
N LEU A 477 36.57 -27.89 1.66
CA LEU A 477 35.96 -27.23 0.50
C LEU A 477 34.44 -27.18 0.60
N GLU A 478 33.82 -28.24 1.11
CA GLU A 478 32.37 -28.32 1.34
C GLU A 478 31.92 -27.34 2.43
N GLU A 479 32.67 -27.25 3.54
CA GLU A 479 32.43 -26.25 4.58
C GLU A 479 32.49 -24.82 4.00
N GLN A 480 33.56 -24.50 3.25
CA GLN A 480 33.67 -23.22 2.54
C GLN A 480 32.50 -23.00 1.55
N HIS A 481 32.03 -24.04 0.87
CA HIS A 481 30.97 -23.92 -0.14
C HIS A 481 29.59 -23.60 0.46
N THR A 482 29.30 -24.17 1.64
CA THR A 482 28.01 -24.06 2.35
C THR A 482 27.89 -22.83 3.27
N ALA A 483 28.99 -22.13 3.55
CA ALA A 483 28.99 -20.95 4.41
C ALA A 483 28.02 -19.85 3.94
N ASP A 484 27.39 -19.14 4.90
CA ASP A 484 26.63 -17.92 4.60
C ASP A 484 27.60 -16.77 4.31
N LEU A 485 27.55 -16.28 3.07
CA LEU A 485 28.46 -15.26 2.58
C LEU A 485 27.87 -13.86 2.63
N LYS A 486 26.60 -13.68 3.06
CA LYS A 486 25.93 -12.36 3.01
C LYS A 486 26.66 -11.28 3.81
N ALA A 487 27.21 -11.65 4.96
CA ALA A 487 27.98 -10.76 5.83
C ALA A 487 29.50 -10.75 5.53
N VAL A 488 29.93 -11.41 4.45
CA VAL A 488 31.34 -11.42 4.02
C VAL A 488 31.57 -10.30 3.02
N SER A 489 32.66 -9.56 3.20
CA SER A 489 33.07 -8.50 2.28
C SER A 489 33.56 -9.05 0.94
N LEU A 490 33.24 -8.39 -0.16
CA LEU A 490 33.54 -8.83 -1.51
C LEU A 490 35.05 -9.04 -1.74
N ASN A 491 35.89 -8.15 -1.22
CA ASN A 491 37.35 -8.26 -1.27
C ASN A 491 37.94 -9.50 -0.58
N ARG A 492 37.17 -10.21 0.27
CA ARG A 492 37.57 -11.51 0.84
C ARG A 492 37.15 -12.69 -0.04
N LEU A 493 36.20 -12.48 -0.96
CA LEU A 493 35.69 -13.50 -1.87
C LEU A 493 36.47 -13.54 -3.19
N VAL A 494 36.81 -12.35 -3.71
CA VAL A 494 37.49 -12.14 -4.98
C VAL A 494 38.46 -10.99 -4.85
N LEU A 495 39.55 -11.04 -5.62
CA LEU A 495 40.48 -9.93 -5.75
C LEU A 495 39.78 -8.78 -6.49
N VAL A 496 39.43 -7.74 -5.73
CA VAL A 496 38.76 -6.54 -6.24
C VAL A 496 39.76 -5.43 -6.54
N GLN A 497 39.45 -4.62 -7.54
CA GLN A 497 40.17 -3.39 -7.83
C GLN A 497 39.44 -2.21 -7.18
N ALA A 498 40.14 -1.45 -6.34
CA ALA A 498 39.63 -0.18 -5.81
C ALA A 498 39.64 0.90 -6.90
N PHE A 499 38.68 1.82 -6.84
CA PHE A 499 38.69 3.01 -7.70
C PHE A 499 39.70 4.03 -7.17
N ASN A 500 40.54 4.56 -8.05
CA ASN A 500 41.47 5.63 -7.72
C ASN A 500 40.73 6.96 -7.52
N HIS A 501 41.42 7.95 -6.93
CA HIS A 501 40.89 9.31 -6.74
C HIS A 501 40.53 10.03 -8.05
N ASP A 502 41.07 9.59 -9.20
CA ASP A 502 40.73 10.09 -10.54
C ASP A 502 39.57 9.31 -11.20
N GLY A 503 39.01 8.32 -10.50
CA GLY A 503 37.90 7.48 -10.97
C GLY A 503 38.30 6.35 -11.92
N THR A 504 39.60 6.15 -12.15
CA THR A 504 40.10 5.04 -12.95
C THR A 504 40.34 3.79 -12.11
N LEU A 505 40.30 2.63 -12.75
CA LEU A 505 40.74 1.37 -12.15
C LEU A 505 42.27 1.25 -12.30
N GLY A 506 42.96 0.94 -11.22
CA GLY A 506 44.41 0.73 -11.25
C GLY A 506 44.83 -0.49 -12.09
N LYS A 507 46.07 -0.50 -12.60
CA LYS A 507 46.65 -1.69 -13.23
C LYS A 507 46.72 -2.82 -12.20
N SER A 508 46.09 -3.94 -12.48
CA SER A 508 45.94 -5.00 -11.48
C SER A 508 46.22 -6.40 -12.04
N ALA A 509 46.55 -7.28 -11.10
CA ALA A 509 46.76 -8.70 -11.27
C ALA A 509 45.51 -9.37 -11.88
N PRO A 510 45.67 -10.54 -12.54
CA PRO A 510 44.56 -11.25 -13.15
C PRO A 510 43.45 -11.55 -12.12
N PRO A 511 42.16 -11.48 -12.53
CA PRO A 511 41.04 -11.68 -11.63
C PRO A 511 41.10 -13.07 -10.97
N GLN A 512 41.06 -13.10 -9.63
CA GLN A 512 41.23 -14.32 -8.86
C GLN A 512 40.21 -14.40 -7.71
N ALA A 513 39.50 -15.52 -7.61
CA ALA A 513 38.68 -15.83 -6.45
C ALA A 513 39.56 -16.28 -5.27
N LEU A 514 39.33 -15.70 -4.10
CA LEU A 514 40.16 -15.87 -2.89
C LEU A 514 39.51 -16.79 -1.84
N TRP A 515 38.19 -16.95 -1.90
CA TRP A 515 37.41 -17.70 -0.90
C TRP A 515 37.84 -19.17 -0.77
N TYR A 516 38.04 -19.85 -1.90
CA TYR A 516 38.38 -21.26 -1.94
C TYR A 516 39.89 -21.46 -1.80
N ARG A 517 40.32 -22.08 -0.70
CA ARG A 517 41.74 -22.40 -0.46
C ARG A 517 42.13 -23.69 -1.17
N ALA A 518 42.27 -23.63 -2.49
CA ALA A 518 42.61 -24.78 -3.34
C ALA A 518 43.88 -24.53 -4.16
N SER A 519 44.59 -25.61 -4.52
CA SER A 519 45.77 -25.53 -5.40
C SER A 519 45.38 -25.15 -6.83
N LEU A 520 46.33 -24.62 -7.61
CA LEU A 520 46.08 -24.27 -9.01
C LEU A 520 45.62 -25.49 -9.83
N ASP A 521 46.16 -26.68 -9.52
CA ASP A 521 45.75 -27.95 -10.13
C ASP A 521 44.29 -28.28 -9.83
N THR A 522 43.85 -28.15 -8.57
CA THR A 522 42.45 -28.35 -8.17
C THR A 522 41.53 -27.36 -8.86
N LEU A 523 41.94 -26.09 -8.94
CA LEU A 523 41.17 -25.04 -9.60
C LEU A 523 41.05 -25.27 -11.12
N LYS A 524 42.12 -25.77 -11.75
CA LYS A 524 42.13 -26.13 -13.16
C LYS A 524 41.23 -27.35 -13.41
N MET A 525 41.35 -28.39 -12.59
CA MET A 525 40.49 -29.58 -12.62
C MET A 525 39.02 -29.19 -12.47
N ALA A 526 38.66 -28.34 -11.50
CA ALA A 526 37.29 -27.89 -11.29
C ALA A 526 36.71 -27.13 -12.51
N ASN A 527 37.53 -26.31 -13.18
CA ASN A 527 37.13 -25.62 -14.40
C ASN A 527 36.90 -26.61 -15.56
N GLU A 528 37.79 -27.57 -15.75
CA GLU A 528 37.66 -28.61 -16.79
C GLU A 528 36.46 -29.51 -16.53
N MET A 529 36.26 -29.95 -15.27
CA MET A 529 35.07 -30.69 -14.85
C MET A 529 33.80 -29.89 -15.09
N GLN A 530 33.78 -28.59 -14.78
CA GLN A 530 32.62 -27.72 -15.04
C GLN A 530 32.28 -27.64 -16.54
N ARG A 531 33.25 -27.71 -17.43
CA ARG A 531 32.98 -27.74 -18.87
C ARG A 531 32.41 -29.08 -19.31
N LEU A 532 32.95 -30.17 -18.77
CA LEU A 532 32.67 -31.53 -19.22
C LEU A 532 31.59 -32.26 -18.40
N HIS A 533 31.04 -31.66 -17.34
CA HIS A 533 30.09 -32.32 -16.43
C HIS A 533 28.81 -32.87 -17.06
N ASN A 534 28.43 -32.38 -18.24
CA ASN A 534 27.26 -32.84 -18.99
C ASN A 534 27.58 -34.01 -19.94
N SER A 535 28.84 -34.45 -20.01
CA SER A 535 29.25 -35.63 -20.79
C SER A 535 29.04 -36.89 -19.97
N ASN A 536 28.17 -37.77 -20.47
CA ASN A 536 27.98 -39.11 -19.97
C ASN A 536 29.25 -39.95 -20.18
N LEU A 537 29.97 -39.75 -21.28
CA LEU A 537 31.21 -40.47 -21.57
C LEU A 537 32.32 -40.11 -20.57
N ILE A 538 32.47 -38.83 -20.22
CA ILE A 538 33.40 -38.39 -19.17
C ILE A 538 33.00 -38.97 -17.83
N LEU A 539 31.69 -38.98 -17.49
CA LEU A 539 31.22 -39.55 -16.24
C LEU A 539 31.46 -41.06 -16.16
N SER A 540 31.24 -41.80 -17.25
CA SER A 540 31.47 -43.25 -17.27
C SER A 540 32.96 -43.58 -17.20
N PHE A 541 33.82 -42.82 -17.89
CA PHE A 541 35.28 -42.92 -17.73
C PHE A 541 35.70 -42.62 -16.29
N TRP A 542 35.16 -41.55 -15.71
CA TRP A 542 35.49 -41.10 -14.36
C TRP A 542 35.21 -42.18 -13.31
N VAL A 543 34.01 -42.78 -13.35
CA VAL A 543 33.62 -43.86 -12.44
C VAL A 543 34.49 -45.11 -12.66
N ARG A 544 34.76 -45.48 -13.91
CA ARG A 544 35.58 -46.64 -14.25
C ARG A 544 37.02 -46.50 -13.75
N GLU A 545 37.68 -45.38 -14.03
CA GLU A 545 39.07 -45.17 -13.64
C GLU A 545 39.21 -45.10 -12.10
N ALA A 546 38.21 -44.53 -11.41
CA ALA A 546 38.17 -44.54 -9.95
C ALA A 546 38.05 -45.98 -9.39
N ALA A 547 37.17 -46.80 -9.95
CA ALA A 547 37.00 -48.20 -9.54
C ALA A 547 38.25 -49.05 -9.87
N TYR A 548 38.94 -48.76 -10.97
CA TYR A 548 40.19 -49.42 -11.34
C TYR A 548 41.31 -49.11 -10.32
N LEU A 549 41.42 -47.85 -9.90
CA LEU A 549 42.36 -47.47 -8.84
C LEU A 549 42.06 -48.17 -7.51
N ALA A 550 40.79 -48.30 -7.13
CA ALA A 550 40.39 -49.06 -5.94
C ALA A 550 40.75 -50.54 -6.05
N SER A 551 40.59 -51.13 -7.24
CA SER A 551 40.84 -52.55 -7.50
C SER A 551 42.34 -52.91 -7.55
N SER A 552 43.18 -52.01 -8.07
CA SER A 552 44.63 -52.22 -8.21
C SER A 552 45.41 -52.24 -6.87
N ARG A 553 44.79 -51.81 -5.76
CA ARG A 553 45.41 -51.74 -4.43
C ARG A 553 44.91 -52.79 -3.43
N LYS A 554 44.17 -53.82 -3.87
CA LYS A 554 43.60 -54.83 -2.97
C LYS A 554 44.67 -55.74 -2.33
N PRO A 555 44.45 -56.16 -1.05
CA PRO A 555 43.24 -56.89 -0.64
C PRO A 555 42.35 -56.23 0.44
N CYS A 556 42.10 -54.91 0.42
CA CYS A 556 41.15 -54.28 1.36
C CYS A 556 39.89 -53.71 0.64
N PRO A 557 38.67 -53.87 1.19
CA PRO A 557 37.42 -53.35 0.60
C PRO A 557 37.11 -51.87 0.92
N ALA A 558 37.98 -51.15 1.63
CA ALA A 558 37.79 -49.74 1.94
C ALA A 558 38.14 -48.82 0.75
N PRO A 559 37.46 -47.67 0.58
CA PRO A 559 37.82 -46.68 -0.44
C PRO A 559 39.26 -46.20 -0.30
N VAL A 560 39.92 -45.95 -1.43
CA VAL A 560 41.33 -45.56 -1.44
C VAL A 560 41.47 -44.09 -1.09
N ALA A 561 42.27 -43.77 -0.06
CA ALA A 561 42.61 -42.38 0.24
C ALA A 561 43.52 -41.80 -0.86
N ALA A 562 43.10 -40.70 -1.47
CA ALA A 562 43.87 -39.97 -2.49
C ALA A 562 43.71 -38.45 -2.32
N SER A 563 44.77 -37.69 -2.60
CA SER A 563 44.68 -36.23 -2.61
C SER A 563 44.12 -35.68 -3.93
N LEU A 564 43.56 -34.47 -3.90
CA LEU A 564 43.07 -33.79 -5.10
C LEU A 564 44.13 -33.65 -6.19
N LYS A 565 45.40 -33.46 -5.80
CA LYS A 565 46.52 -33.43 -6.74
C LYS A 565 46.76 -34.79 -7.40
N GLN A 566 46.74 -35.87 -6.61
CA GLN A 566 46.90 -37.23 -7.15
C GLN A 566 45.75 -37.60 -8.08
N ILE A 567 44.53 -37.20 -7.75
CA ILE A 567 43.35 -37.40 -8.59
C ILE A 567 43.49 -36.67 -9.91
N TYR A 568 43.91 -35.41 -9.88
CA TYR A 568 44.12 -34.63 -11.08
C TYR A 568 45.19 -35.24 -12.00
N GLU A 569 46.35 -35.61 -11.46
CA GLU A 569 47.47 -36.15 -12.24
C GLU A 569 47.22 -37.58 -12.74
N ASN A 570 46.66 -38.47 -11.89
CA ASN A 570 46.60 -39.90 -12.18
C ASN A 570 45.27 -40.35 -12.80
N ILE A 571 44.20 -39.57 -12.65
CA ILE A 571 42.86 -39.94 -13.17
C ILE A 571 42.43 -38.92 -14.21
N TRP A 572 42.30 -37.66 -13.81
CA TRP A 572 41.62 -36.65 -14.62
C TRP A 572 42.40 -36.29 -15.88
N LYS A 573 43.71 -36.03 -15.79
CA LYS A 573 44.55 -35.74 -16.96
C LYS A 573 44.58 -36.87 -17.99
N PRO A 574 44.83 -38.15 -17.62
CA PRO A 574 44.75 -39.26 -18.57
C PRO A 574 43.37 -39.41 -19.21
N LEU A 575 42.30 -39.25 -18.41
CA LEU A 575 40.92 -39.31 -18.89
C LEU A 575 40.63 -38.23 -19.93
N GLN A 576 41.04 -36.98 -19.67
CA GLN A 576 40.87 -35.86 -20.58
C GLN A 576 41.66 -36.08 -21.88
N ALA A 577 42.90 -36.59 -21.79
CA ALA A 577 43.71 -36.93 -22.97
C ALA A 577 43.04 -38.01 -23.83
N LYS A 578 42.45 -39.03 -23.20
CA LYS A 578 41.69 -40.08 -23.90
C LYS A 578 40.43 -39.52 -24.55
N PHE A 579 39.69 -38.66 -23.87
CA PHE A 579 38.51 -37.98 -24.44
C PHE A 579 38.89 -37.12 -25.65
N PHE A 580 39.99 -36.37 -25.56
CA PHE A 580 40.51 -35.57 -26.67
C PHE A 580 40.95 -36.43 -27.87
N GLN A 581 41.59 -37.58 -27.60
CA GLN A 581 41.96 -38.53 -28.64
C GLN A 581 40.72 -39.08 -29.36
N HIS A 582 39.69 -39.48 -28.61
CA HIS A 582 38.42 -39.94 -29.19
C HIS A 582 37.75 -38.83 -30.01
N ALA A 583 37.68 -37.61 -29.49
CA ALA A 583 37.16 -36.44 -30.21
C ALA A 583 37.88 -36.23 -31.55
N THR A 584 39.21 -36.32 -31.56
CA THR A 584 40.03 -36.15 -32.76
C THR A 584 39.80 -37.27 -33.78
N SER A 585 39.76 -38.53 -33.33
CA SER A 585 39.52 -39.67 -34.23
C SER A 585 38.11 -39.68 -34.81
N ILE A 586 37.11 -39.25 -34.03
CA ILE A 586 35.72 -39.13 -34.49
C ILE A 586 35.60 -38.01 -35.52
N ALA A 587 36.14 -36.83 -35.21
CA ALA A 587 36.07 -35.67 -36.11
C ALA A 587 36.76 -35.93 -37.47
N ASN A 588 37.83 -36.71 -37.49
CA ASN A 588 38.53 -37.11 -38.73
C ASN A 588 37.96 -38.38 -39.38
N SER A 589 36.84 -38.92 -38.89
CA SER A 589 36.24 -40.18 -39.35
C SER A 589 37.19 -41.39 -39.35
N SER A 590 38.27 -41.33 -38.57
CA SER A 590 39.33 -42.36 -38.48
C SER A 590 39.13 -43.33 -37.32
N ILE A 591 38.15 -43.06 -36.45
CA ILE A 591 37.75 -43.98 -35.39
C ILE A 591 37.30 -45.32 -35.97
N THR A 592 37.72 -46.44 -35.35
CA THR A 592 37.25 -47.76 -35.78
C THR A 592 35.84 -48.05 -35.29
N PHE A 593 35.09 -48.88 -36.01
CA PHE A 593 33.74 -49.28 -35.57
C PHE A 593 33.73 -49.94 -34.18
N GLN A 594 34.77 -50.70 -33.82
CA GLN A 594 34.91 -51.27 -32.47
C GLN A 594 35.02 -50.19 -31.39
N GLN A 595 35.85 -49.17 -31.62
CA GLN A 595 36.01 -48.05 -30.68
C GLN A 595 34.74 -47.20 -30.60
N LEU A 596 34.08 -47.00 -31.73
CA LEU A 596 32.81 -46.30 -31.80
C LEU A 596 31.71 -47.03 -31.02
N ASP A 597 31.55 -48.34 -31.24
CA ASP A 597 30.57 -49.17 -30.51
C ASP A 597 30.78 -49.07 -28.99
N GLN A 598 32.04 -49.07 -28.53
CA GLN A 598 32.39 -48.88 -27.12
C GLN A 598 31.97 -47.49 -26.59
N ILE A 599 32.22 -46.43 -27.36
CA ILE A 599 31.82 -45.06 -26.99
C ILE A 599 30.29 -44.93 -26.92
N LEU A 600 29.57 -45.54 -27.87
CA LEU A 600 28.11 -45.54 -27.89
C LEU A 600 27.54 -46.24 -26.65
N LEU A 601 28.14 -47.37 -26.26
CA LEU A 601 27.77 -48.09 -25.05
C LEU A 601 28.05 -47.27 -23.78
N GLU A 602 29.24 -46.69 -23.68
CA GLU A 602 29.70 -45.96 -22.49
C GLU A 602 29.05 -44.59 -22.31
N SER A 603 28.58 -43.97 -23.39
CA SER A 603 27.76 -42.76 -23.34
C SER A 603 26.30 -43.05 -22.97
N GLY A 604 25.87 -44.31 -23.12
CA GLY A 604 24.50 -44.75 -22.86
C GLY A 604 23.50 -44.33 -23.94
N ASP A 605 23.97 -44.00 -25.15
CA ASP A 605 23.11 -43.56 -26.25
C ASP A 605 22.24 -44.72 -26.77
N GLN A 606 20.92 -44.52 -26.75
CA GLN A 606 19.93 -45.56 -27.05
C GLN A 606 19.59 -45.70 -28.55
N GLY A 607 20.23 -44.92 -29.43
CA GLY A 607 19.96 -44.98 -30.88
C GLY A 607 19.39 -43.70 -31.48
N ASP A 608 18.72 -42.86 -30.67
CA ASP A 608 18.03 -41.64 -31.13
C ASP A 608 18.98 -40.48 -31.51
N GLY A 609 20.26 -40.60 -31.15
CA GLY A 609 21.32 -39.63 -31.43
C GLY A 609 21.30 -38.38 -30.55
N THR A 610 20.42 -38.29 -29.54
CA THR A 610 20.32 -37.11 -28.67
C THR A 610 21.50 -36.99 -27.72
N VAL A 611 21.90 -38.10 -27.09
CA VAL A 611 23.05 -38.18 -26.20
C VAL A 611 24.32 -38.02 -27.01
N LEU A 612 24.44 -38.74 -28.13
CA LEU A 612 25.57 -38.65 -29.04
C LEU A 612 25.79 -37.23 -29.56
N ARG A 613 24.74 -36.51 -29.99
CA ARG A 613 24.86 -35.11 -30.43
C ARG A 613 25.43 -34.23 -29.31
N ARG A 614 25.02 -34.44 -28.06
CA ARG A 614 25.56 -33.69 -26.92
C ARG A 614 27.04 -33.99 -26.71
N GLU A 615 27.43 -35.26 -26.75
CA GLU A 615 28.84 -35.68 -26.65
C GLU A 615 29.69 -35.05 -27.77
N LEU A 616 29.23 -35.12 -29.03
CA LEU A 616 29.93 -34.54 -30.18
C LEU A 616 30.10 -33.02 -30.06
N ASN A 617 29.09 -32.31 -29.54
CA ASN A 617 29.21 -30.87 -29.27
C ASN A 617 30.25 -30.57 -28.18
N LEU A 618 30.27 -31.34 -27.08
CA LEU A 618 31.29 -31.19 -26.04
C LEU A 618 32.70 -31.52 -26.56
N MET A 619 32.83 -32.51 -27.44
CA MET A 619 34.06 -32.83 -28.15
C MET A 619 34.48 -31.68 -29.06
N ALA A 620 33.56 -31.07 -29.82
CA ALA A 620 33.84 -29.92 -30.68
C ALA A 620 34.32 -28.69 -29.88
N GLU A 621 33.68 -28.39 -28.75
CA GLU A 621 34.12 -27.33 -27.83
C GLU A 621 35.53 -27.59 -27.29
N THR A 622 35.84 -28.85 -26.96
CA THR A 622 37.16 -29.25 -26.47
C THR A 622 38.25 -29.11 -27.54
N LEU A 623 37.93 -29.47 -28.79
CA LEU A 623 38.86 -29.35 -29.93
C LEU A 623 39.12 -27.89 -30.31
N ARG A 624 38.10 -27.02 -30.25
CA ARG A 624 38.22 -25.59 -30.56
C ARG A 624 39.25 -24.88 -29.67
N ASP A 625 39.27 -25.24 -28.39
CA ASP A 625 40.20 -24.63 -27.42
C ASP A 625 41.65 -25.08 -27.60
N SER A 626 41.87 -26.21 -28.26
CA SER A 626 43.20 -26.78 -28.45
C SER A 626 44.03 -26.09 -29.54
N LYS A 627 43.45 -25.22 -30.39
CA LYS A 627 44.11 -24.58 -31.56
C LYS A 627 44.81 -25.53 -32.55
N MET A 628 44.77 -26.86 -32.35
CA MET A 628 45.56 -27.84 -33.10
C MET A 628 44.84 -28.45 -34.30
N CYS A 629 43.56 -28.15 -34.54
CA CYS A 629 42.79 -28.76 -35.62
C CYS A 629 42.03 -27.71 -36.45
N THR A 630 42.18 -27.76 -37.77
CA THR A 630 41.28 -27.10 -38.74
C THR A 630 40.13 -28.05 -39.02
N LEU A 631 38.98 -27.81 -38.37
CA LEU A 631 37.78 -28.64 -38.52
C LEU A 631 36.77 -27.89 -39.40
N GLU A 632 36.04 -28.62 -40.24
CA GLU A 632 34.92 -28.08 -41.01
C GLU A 632 33.78 -27.67 -40.07
N GLU A 633 33.08 -26.55 -40.34
CA GLU A 633 32.08 -25.98 -39.42
C GLU A 633 30.93 -26.95 -39.08
N ASN A 634 30.66 -27.96 -39.91
CA ASN A 634 29.51 -28.86 -39.80
C ASN A 634 29.84 -30.32 -39.50
N TRP A 635 31.08 -30.66 -39.13
CA TRP A 635 31.50 -32.06 -38.94
C TRP A 635 30.63 -32.81 -37.91
N VAL A 636 30.10 -32.12 -36.89
CA VAL A 636 29.26 -32.72 -35.85
C VAL A 636 28.00 -33.37 -36.43
N GLU A 637 27.29 -32.68 -37.33
CA GLU A 637 26.05 -33.22 -37.91
C GLU A 637 26.35 -34.26 -38.99
N GLU A 638 27.45 -34.12 -39.74
CA GLU A 638 27.88 -35.12 -40.72
C GLU A 638 28.28 -36.43 -40.06
N THR A 639 29.12 -36.36 -39.03
CA THR A 639 29.51 -37.54 -38.26
C THR A 639 28.32 -38.16 -37.52
N LEU A 640 27.39 -37.35 -37.00
CA LEU A 640 26.16 -37.86 -36.41
C LEU A 640 25.33 -38.65 -37.45
N GLY A 641 25.18 -38.11 -38.66
CA GLY A 641 24.51 -38.79 -39.77
C GLY A 641 25.18 -40.10 -40.15
N GLN A 642 26.51 -40.11 -40.25
CA GLN A 642 27.29 -41.33 -40.54
C GLN A 642 27.13 -42.40 -39.45
N ILE A 643 27.18 -42.02 -38.17
CA ILE A 643 27.00 -42.96 -37.06
C ILE A 643 25.57 -43.52 -37.04
N GLN A 644 24.56 -42.68 -37.29
CA GLN A 644 23.18 -43.14 -37.40
C GLN A 644 23.00 -44.10 -38.59
N GLU A 645 23.67 -43.84 -39.70
CA GLU A 645 23.58 -44.71 -40.86
C GLU A 645 24.29 -46.06 -40.62
N TYR A 646 25.45 -46.06 -39.96
CA TYR A 646 26.11 -47.27 -39.50
C TYR A 646 25.23 -48.11 -38.55
N ARG A 647 24.49 -47.48 -37.63
CA ARG A 647 23.53 -48.19 -36.76
C ARG A 647 22.43 -48.88 -37.55
N ARG A 648 21.82 -48.16 -38.50
CA ARG A 648 20.81 -48.74 -39.40
C ARG A 648 21.38 -49.86 -40.27
N LEU A 649 22.65 -49.77 -40.66
CA LEU A 649 23.35 -50.85 -41.34
C LEU A 649 23.52 -52.08 -40.43
N CYS A 650 23.86 -51.89 -39.16
CA CYS A 650 23.91 -52.98 -38.18
C CYS A 650 22.54 -53.65 -37.97
N GLU A 651 21.46 -52.87 -37.91
CA GLU A 651 20.08 -53.38 -37.85
C GLU A 651 19.72 -54.17 -39.12
N ALA A 652 20.04 -53.62 -40.29
CA ALA A 652 19.83 -54.29 -41.58
C ALA A 652 20.64 -55.59 -41.67
N ALA A 653 21.89 -55.60 -41.21
CA ALA A 653 22.71 -56.81 -41.10
C ALA A 653 22.13 -57.83 -40.11
N ALA A 654 21.44 -57.36 -39.06
CA ALA A 654 20.72 -58.24 -38.16
C ALA A 654 19.59 -58.98 -38.89
N ALA A 655 18.76 -58.24 -39.62
CA ALA A 655 17.67 -58.78 -40.43
C ALA A 655 18.17 -59.69 -41.58
N ALA A 656 19.18 -59.26 -42.33
CA ALA A 656 19.80 -60.04 -43.40
C ALA A 656 20.33 -61.39 -42.87
N GLY A 657 20.99 -61.38 -41.70
CA GLY A 657 21.46 -62.61 -41.07
C GLY A 657 20.33 -63.58 -40.71
N VAL A 658 19.17 -63.08 -40.29
CA VAL A 658 17.98 -63.91 -40.06
C VAL A 658 17.42 -64.45 -41.38
N ILE A 659 17.25 -63.61 -42.40
CA ILE A 659 16.71 -64.00 -43.72
C ILE A 659 17.59 -65.07 -44.37
N LEU A 660 18.91 -64.88 -44.39
CA LEU A 660 19.86 -65.86 -44.93
C LEU A 660 19.85 -67.17 -44.10
N GLY A 661 19.68 -67.05 -42.78
CA GLY A 661 19.47 -68.21 -41.89
C GLY A 661 18.22 -69.02 -42.25
N ILE A 662 17.10 -68.34 -42.52
CA ILE A 662 15.83 -68.96 -42.97
C ILE A 662 16.02 -69.62 -44.33
N ALA A 663 16.58 -68.90 -45.30
CA ALA A 663 16.82 -69.41 -46.65
C ALA A 663 17.66 -70.70 -46.62
N LYS A 664 18.71 -70.72 -45.79
CA LYS A 664 19.56 -71.89 -45.55
C LYS A 664 18.78 -73.03 -44.88
N LYS A 665 18.00 -72.75 -43.84
CA LYS A 665 17.25 -73.77 -43.09
C LYS A 665 16.11 -74.39 -43.90
N MET A 666 15.42 -73.59 -44.71
CA MET A 666 14.29 -73.98 -45.55
C MET A 666 14.69 -74.51 -46.94
N LYS A 667 15.99 -74.46 -47.28
CA LYS A 667 16.55 -74.87 -48.58
C LYS A 667 15.89 -74.16 -49.77
N LEU A 668 15.65 -72.85 -49.64
CA LEU A 668 15.04 -72.07 -50.72
C LEU A 668 15.97 -72.01 -51.94
N SER A 669 15.42 -72.23 -53.13
CA SER A 669 16.12 -72.08 -54.41
C SER A 669 16.02 -70.63 -54.90
N GLY A 670 17.14 -69.91 -54.96
CA GLY A 670 17.23 -68.52 -55.42
C GLY A 670 18.57 -67.89 -55.03
N SER A 671 18.95 -66.76 -55.64
CA SER A 671 20.11 -65.97 -55.20
C SER A 671 19.68 -64.94 -54.16
N PHE A 672 20.48 -64.80 -53.10
CA PHE A 672 20.35 -63.78 -52.07
C PHE A 672 21.58 -62.86 -52.05
N ASP A 673 22.33 -62.80 -53.15
CA ASP A 673 23.63 -62.13 -53.22
C ASP A 673 23.53 -60.62 -52.96
N GLU A 674 22.37 -60.02 -53.24
CA GLU A 674 22.10 -58.59 -53.03
C GLU A 674 22.15 -58.16 -51.56
N ILE A 675 21.92 -59.08 -50.60
CA ILE A 675 21.96 -58.78 -49.16
C ILE A 675 23.20 -59.35 -48.46
N THR A 676 24.00 -60.16 -49.16
CA THR A 676 25.25 -60.76 -48.66
C THR A 676 26.28 -59.72 -48.19
N PRO A 677 26.46 -58.54 -48.83
CA PRO A 677 27.39 -57.52 -48.32
C PRO A 677 27.15 -57.13 -46.86
N LEU A 678 25.89 -57.16 -46.39
CA LEU A 678 25.55 -56.82 -45.01
C LEU A 678 26.06 -57.83 -43.98
N THR A 679 26.38 -59.07 -44.36
CA THR A 679 26.94 -60.05 -43.40
C THR A 679 28.34 -59.67 -42.95
N GLN A 680 29.07 -58.88 -43.77
CA GLN A 680 30.42 -58.41 -43.43
C GLN A 680 30.43 -57.54 -42.16
N LEU A 681 29.35 -56.81 -41.86
CA LEU A 681 29.22 -55.98 -40.66
C LEU A 681 29.31 -56.79 -39.34
N ARG A 682 29.11 -58.12 -39.42
CA ARG A 682 29.23 -59.04 -38.28
C ARG A 682 30.63 -59.63 -38.12
N GLU A 683 31.54 -59.38 -39.05
CA GLU A 683 32.90 -59.90 -39.00
C GLU A 683 33.80 -58.99 -38.15
N ASP A 684 34.67 -59.59 -37.32
CA ASP A 684 35.63 -58.85 -36.50
C ASP A 684 36.58 -57.99 -37.36
N ALA A 685 36.92 -58.47 -38.56
CA ALA A 685 37.74 -57.74 -39.53
C ALA A 685 37.06 -56.43 -39.98
N PHE A 686 35.72 -56.41 -40.06
CA PHE A 686 34.97 -55.20 -40.38
C PHE A 686 35.00 -54.19 -39.23
N LYS A 687 34.93 -54.67 -37.98
CA LYS A 687 34.97 -53.80 -36.79
C LYS A 687 36.27 -53.02 -36.63
N GLN A 688 37.35 -53.45 -37.30
CA GLN A 688 38.63 -52.73 -37.36
C GLN A 688 38.69 -51.64 -38.43
N ARG A 689 37.71 -51.56 -39.33
CA ARG A 689 37.65 -50.50 -40.36
C ARG A 689 37.25 -49.16 -39.74
N ALA A 690 37.68 -48.08 -40.37
CA ALA A 690 37.39 -46.71 -39.94
C ALA A 690 35.94 -46.30 -40.29
N LEU A 691 35.35 -45.38 -39.52
CA LEU A 691 33.99 -44.88 -39.75
C LEU A 691 33.79 -44.35 -41.18
N GLY A 692 34.78 -43.65 -41.74
CA GLY A 692 34.73 -43.14 -43.11
C GLY A 692 34.82 -44.21 -44.23
N SER A 693 34.91 -45.50 -43.88
CA SER A 693 35.04 -46.59 -44.86
C SER A 693 33.71 -47.25 -45.26
N LEU A 694 32.57 -46.66 -44.89
CA LEU A 694 31.25 -47.14 -45.34
C LEU A 694 31.14 -47.02 -46.87
N THR A 695 30.77 -48.11 -47.53
CA THR A 695 30.75 -48.24 -48.99
C THR A 695 29.33 -48.24 -49.56
N GLU A 696 29.17 -47.84 -50.83
CA GLU A 696 27.86 -47.76 -51.50
C GLU A 696 27.14 -49.10 -51.64
N ASP A 697 27.88 -50.21 -51.75
CA ASP A 697 27.33 -51.56 -51.80
C ASP A 697 26.57 -51.94 -50.52
N LEU A 698 27.02 -51.49 -49.34
CA LEU A 698 26.30 -51.67 -48.07
C LEU A 698 24.99 -50.88 -48.04
N PHE A 699 24.99 -49.64 -48.56
CA PHE A 699 23.78 -48.82 -48.65
C PHE A 699 22.78 -49.40 -49.65
N ALA A 700 23.25 -49.89 -50.81
CA ALA A 700 22.42 -50.58 -51.79
C ALA A 700 21.82 -51.88 -51.21
N ALA A 701 22.61 -52.68 -50.51
CA ALA A 701 22.15 -53.91 -49.87
C ALA A 701 21.11 -53.64 -48.77
N LYS A 702 21.29 -52.57 -47.99
CA LYS A 702 20.30 -52.12 -46.98
C LYS A 702 18.97 -51.72 -47.63
N ALA A 703 19.01 -51.03 -48.77
CA ALA A 703 17.79 -50.60 -49.47
C ALA A 703 16.91 -51.78 -49.90
N GLN A 704 17.50 -52.95 -50.19
CA GLN A 704 16.76 -54.17 -50.54
C GLN A 704 15.92 -54.74 -49.39
N ILE A 705 16.27 -54.43 -48.13
CA ILE A 705 15.61 -54.97 -46.94
C ILE A 705 15.04 -53.88 -46.02
N SER A 706 14.97 -52.63 -46.49
CA SER A 706 14.53 -51.48 -45.70
C SER A 706 13.07 -51.58 -45.23
N THR A 707 12.27 -52.47 -45.82
CA THR A 707 10.88 -52.75 -45.42
C THR A 707 10.76 -53.72 -44.27
N VAL A 708 11.83 -54.44 -43.91
CA VAL A 708 11.83 -55.45 -42.85
C VAL A 708 12.25 -54.80 -41.54
N THR A 709 11.30 -54.61 -40.63
CA THR A 709 11.58 -54.08 -39.30
C THR A 709 12.23 -55.14 -38.41
N GLU A 710 12.91 -54.72 -37.34
CA GLU A 710 13.52 -55.63 -36.36
C GLU A 710 12.50 -56.63 -35.78
N GLN A 711 11.29 -56.16 -35.46
CA GLN A 711 10.20 -57.01 -34.98
C GLN A 711 9.78 -58.05 -36.04
N GLN A 712 9.69 -57.65 -37.31
CA GLN A 712 9.37 -58.56 -38.41
C GLN A 712 10.49 -59.57 -38.65
N ALA A 713 11.76 -59.17 -38.52
CA ALA A 713 12.90 -60.07 -38.60
C ALA A 713 12.88 -61.12 -37.46
N VAL A 714 12.57 -60.71 -36.23
CA VAL A 714 12.41 -61.64 -35.09
C VAL A 714 11.25 -62.62 -35.34
N CYS A 715 10.10 -62.14 -35.84
CA CYS A 715 8.97 -62.99 -36.22
C CYS A 715 9.36 -63.99 -37.32
N LEU A 716 10.06 -63.54 -38.37
CA LEU A 716 10.58 -64.39 -39.45
C LEU A 716 11.51 -65.48 -38.92
N GLY A 717 12.38 -65.14 -37.96
CA GLY A 717 13.23 -66.12 -37.26
C GLY A 717 12.41 -67.20 -36.55
N GLY A 718 11.30 -66.81 -35.91
CA GLY A 718 10.37 -67.71 -35.22
C GLY A 718 9.63 -68.69 -36.14
N VAL A 719 9.28 -68.26 -37.35
CA VAL A 719 8.66 -69.14 -38.38
C VAL A 719 9.60 -70.28 -38.77
N SER A 720 10.91 -70.04 -38.78
CA SER A 720 11.90 -71.07 -39.11
C SER A 720 12.06 -72.14 -38.03
N SER A 721 11.64 -71.89 -36.79
CA SER A 721 11.73 -72.82 -35.66
C SER A 721 10.56 -73.79 -35.51
N GLN A 722 9.48 -73.62 -36.28
CA GLN A 722 8.36 -74.58 -36.29
C GLN A 722 8.54 -75.63 -37.39
N PRO A 723 8.43 -76.94 -37.11
CA PRO A 723 8.40 -77.96 -38.14
C PRO A 723 7.05 -77.91 -38.87
N ILE A 724 7.03 -77.42 -40.11
CA ILE A 724 5.87 -77.56 -40.99
C ILE A 724 5.87 -79.00 -41.51
N SER A 725 5.19 -79.90 -40.80
CA SER A 725 4.83 -81.22 -41.32
C SER A 725 3.68 -81.06 -42.33
N GLY A 726 3.87 -81.63 -43.51
CA GLY A 726 3.02 -81.41 -44.67
C GLY A 726 1.60 -81.95 -44.53
N GLN A 727 0.63 -81.15 -44.96
CA GLN A 727 -0.61 -81.62 -45.58
C GLN A 727 -1.04 -80.59 -46.63
N LEU A 728 -0.57 -80.78 -47.86
CA LEU A 728 -1.20 -80.23 -49.07
C LEU A 728 -1.02 -81.27 -50.17
N GLY A 729 -2.01 -82.16 -50.29
CA GLY A 729 -2.07 -83.15 -51.36
C GLY A 729 -2.96 -84.34 -51.04
N GLN A 730 -4.27 -84.19 -51.20
CA GLN A 730 -5.14 -85.21 -51.82
C GLN A 730 -6.53 -84.59 -52.12
N ARG A 731 -6.88 -84.54 -53.41
CA ARG A 731 -8.27 -84.41 -53.88
C ARG A 731 -8.78 -85.81 -54.24
N GLN A 732 -10.05 -86.10 -53.93
CA GLN A 732 -11.13 -86.57 -54.83
C GLN A 732 -12.14 -87.50 -54.12
N PRO A 733 -13.40 -87.61 -54.60
CA PRO A 733 -14.06 -86.86 -55.67
C PRO A 733 -14.88 -85.66 -55.17
#